data_AF-S3ZDV8-F1
#
_entry.id   AF-S3ZDV8-F1
#
_cell.length_a   1.000
_cell.length_b   1.000
_cell.length_c   1.000
_cell.angle_alpha   90.00
_cell.angle_beta   90.00
_cell.angle_gamma   90.00
#
_symmetry.space_group_name_H-M   'P 1'
#
loop_
_entity.id
_entity.type
_entity.pdbx_description
1 polymer ?
#
loop_
_entity_poly.entity_id
_entity_poly.type
_entity_poly.pdbx_seq_one_letter_code
_entity_poly.pdbx_strand_id
1 'polypeptide(L)'
;MADPITSTADLLVVPHLDLHVVLNDTPKLKIDVFRRVFTDLTPSPFTLISEMKNSVVDFFAPHQPTGHRLDNRPSVDAATGIVTATVPGVFLFQITVGAGGGAGSVVGRLQVHERMLDWWFGNDSLTTARDLTRAHAQPTIYARFSEHPAAGTDAVGDITGHGYVPLRSANSTKVDIDPRGRLRGKEESDVPVEISGTFLGKTNILPVRVANFARPRFTVRTVRRQDLSRPEEKSNVVFLSEGFGEQDRQQFDEIVERTVKAMFEAPRHEPFGLLRDSFNVFQCFEPSQEGRHLTIGNRVVDKPGTGIDLTQCRIPHPHPLPGAPANSYNLQQLIERVGLPMRNESRPFNGFKALWSGQSLPDFNPAQVNDLLIKTWMAHQSEGFMQAADTLYGFYLGSRWADGSRIGTVGNTAAPPPAADNPADLNLRGFIARLYDFYKAPPLQSLGLDPRRHAPELYATSGTTNAGNSVLAYLDGLFTEDLPSPNVGAVWTPDDTKFKRSRGLVGVLVHDTLLGGQALNNGTMMATTLGMRDRVEFTTGLGDPPGRPIMRRVPPRPVPPNNRHGVVEFGHLINTVVHEFGHNFALGDEYEDVGGDDANATGFPQDVKLDNLASIGFLRIPATPPGRRLDGAKVKWFVLPRMRVSGRLLEDSKAIPAGIEITVGTTGFDKWVKAWADNATVSLQNFAATEFNLQLPLKTGPAQALKGLPFADRPDESRGTFVLRTPGSVGVFAKNSRVFVPLKDKTGNDEVIVPRPVLDFFNSAANPRNHLPLNRDPDTTRPSGQKEADTELPVAIPGFALPRYPYQLVGIFEGGNHFAAGYYRASGECKMRGQDKERHVHDHRGEFCFLCKWLIVNLVDPAQHALLDTRHYPRA
;
A
#
# COMPACT_ATOMS: atom_id res chain seq x y z
N MET A 1 5.64 35.89 10.38
CA MET A 1 5.29 34.47 10.30
C MET A 1 4.85 34.23 8.86
N ALA A 2 5.42 33.24 8.17
CA ALA A 2 4.95 32.91 6.82
C ALA A 2 3.56 32.27 6.94
N ASP A 3 2.64 32.62 6.05
CA ASP A 3 1.32 32.00 6.02
C ASP A 3 1.46 30.49 5.74
N PRO A 4 0.66 29.63 6.39
CA PRO A 4 0.72 28.20 6.19
C PRO A 4 0.47 27.85 4.72
N ILE A 5 1.35 27.05 4.13
CA ILE A 5 1.22 26.58 2.75
C ILE A 5 0.00 25.65 2.70
N THR A 6 -0.98 26.01 1.87
CA THR A 6 -2.12 25.15 1.58
C THR A 6 -1.74 24.23 0.44
N SER A 7 -1.68 22.93 0.73
CA SER A 7 -1.29 21.89 -0.22
C SER A 7 -2.54 21.19 -0.76
N THR A 8 -2.56 20.92 -2.07
CA THR A 8 -3.61 20.10 -2.69
C THR A 8 -3.23 18.63 -2.56
N ALA A 9 -4.14 17.82 -2.01
CA ALA A 9 -3.96 16.37 -1.96
C ALA A 9 -4.34 15.76 -3.31
N ASP A 10 -5.60 15.89 -3.71
CA ASP A 10 -6.12 15.39 -4.99
C ASP A 10 -7.45 16.08 -5.41
N LEU A 11 -8.03 15.57 -6.50
CA LEU A 11 -9.37 15.93 -6.98
C LEU A 11 -10.37 14.82 -6.61
N LEU A 12 -11.54 15.24 -6.14
CA LEU A 12 -12.68 14.38 -5.87
C LEU A 12 -13.82 14.76 -6.81
N VAL A 13 -14.34 13.79 -7.56
CA VAL A 13 -15.53 13.96 -8.40
C VAL A 13 -16.69 13.17 -7.80
N VAL A 14 -17.87 13.79 -7.75
CA VAL A 14 -19.11 13.18 -7.29
C VAL A 14 -20.20 13.36 -8.36
N PRO A 15 -20.91 12.30 -8.77
CA PRO A 15 -20.66 10.90 -8.43
C PRO A 15 -19.34 10.39 -9.03
N HIS A 16 -19.05 9.10 -8.82
CA HIS A 16 -17.82 8.45 -9.28
C HIS A 16 -17.66 8.51 -10.81
N LEU A 17 -16.45 8.23 -11.32
CA LEU A 17 -16.07 8.50 -12.72
C LEU A 17 -16.65 7.57 -13.79
N ASP A 18 -17.43 6.55 -13.43
CA ASP A 18 -18.25 5.76 -14.37
C ASP A 18 -19.70 6.25 -14.28
N LEU A 19 -20.05 7.24 -15.08
CA LEU A 19 -21.31 7.99 -15.02
C LEU A 19 -22.38 7.34 -15.88
N HIS A 20 -23.63 7.38 -15.40
CA HIS A 20 -24.80 6.92 -16.13
C HIS A 20 -25.82 8.07 -16.27
N VAL A 21 -26.13 8.44 -17.52
CA VAL A 21 -27.16 9.45 -17.85
C VAL A 21 -28.33 8.78 -18.54
N VAL A 22 -29.54 9.24 -18.24
CA VAL A 22 -30.75 8.87 -18.97
C VAL A 22 -31.32 10.09 -19.68
N LEU A 23 -31.57 9.99 -20.99
CA LEU A 23 -31.91 11.14 -21.85
C LEU A 23 -33.11 11.95 -21.33
N ASN A 24 -34.20 11.27 -20.96
CA ASN A 24 -35.49 11.90 -20.67
C ASN A 24 -35.91 11.91 -19.20
N ASP A 25 -35.07 11.39 -18.28
CA ASP A 25 -35.46 11.29 -16.87
C ASP A 25 -35.19 12.59 -16.08
N THR A 26 -35.91 12.70 -14.97
CA THR A 26 -35.71 13.65 -13.88
C THR A 26 -35.55 12.88 -12.56
N PRO A 27 -34.60 13.23 -11.69
CA PRO A 27 -33.68 14.38 -11.78
C PRO A 27 -32.59 14.20 -12.85
N LYS A 28 -31.93 15.29 -13.27
CA LYS A 28 -30.80 15.24 -14.20
C LYS A 28 -29.51 14.87 -13.46
N LEU A 29 -28.59 14.18 -14.13
CA LEU A 29 -27.27 13.90 -13.58
C LEU A 29 -26.53 15.22 -13.34
N LYS A 30 -25.95 15.35 -12.15
CA LYS A 30 -25.08 16.45 -11.77
C LYS A 30 -23.69 15.91 -11.43
N ILE A 31 -22.66 16.59 -11.91
CA ILE A 31 -21.27 16.35 -11.55
C ILE A 31 -20.82 17.51 -10.65
N ASP A 32 -20.25 17.18 -9.49
CA ASP A 32 -19.55 18.11 -8.63
C ASP A 32 -18.06 17.75 -8.59
N VAL A 33 -17.21 18.74 -8.80
CA VAL A 33 -15.75 18.60 -8.70
C VAL A 33 -15.30 19.33 -7.46
N PHE A 34 -14.49 18.66 -6.64
CA PHE A 34 -13.88 19.21 -5.44
C PHE A 34 -12.38 19.05 -5.48
N ARG A 35 -11.67 20.05 -4.98
CA ARG A 35 -10.27 19.95 -4.62
C ARG A 35 -10.17 19.64 -3.13
N ARG A 36 -9.43 18.59 -2.77
CA ARG A 36 -9.15 18.26 -1.36
C ARG A 36 -7.85 18.95 -0.95
N VAL A 37 -7.93 19.84 0.04
CA VAL A 37 -6.76 20.60 0.51
C VAL A 37 -6.50 20.38 2.00
N PHE A 38 -5.24 20.53 2.40
CA PHE A 38 -4.79 20.51 3.79
C PHE A 38 -3.70 21.57 4.02
N THR A 39 -3.36 21.81 5.29
CA THR A 39 -2.20 22.63 5.66
C THR A 39 -1.15 21.75 6.30
N ASP A 40 0.13 22.10 6.17
CA ASP A 40 1.23 21.35 6.77
C ASP A 40 1.13 21.27 8.31
N LEU A 41 0.38 22.19 8.94
CA LEU A 41 0.15 22.20 10.39
C LEU A 41 -1.02 21.30 10.82
N THR A 42 -1.99 21.07 9.94
CA THR A 42 -3.17 20.24 10.20
C THR A 42 -3.47 19.39 8.94
N PRO A 43 -2.77 18.26 8.75
CA PRO A 43 -2.91 17.44 7.54
C PRO A 43 -4.27 16.72 7.44
N SER A 44 -5.04 16.69 8.54
CA SER A 44 -6.39 16.13 8.59
C SER A 44 -7.23 16.96 9.58
N PRO A 45 -8.52 17.17 9.31
CA PRO A 45 -9.30 16.71 8.15
C PRO A 45 -9.01 17.53 6.88
N PHE A 46 -9.22 16.93 5.70
CA PHE A 46 -9.17 17.68 4.45
C PHE A 46 -10.37 18.63 4.33
N THR A 47 -10.15 19.77 3.68
CA THR A 47 -11.22 20.68 3.26
C THR A 47 -11.58 20.42 1.81
N LEU A 48 -12.88 20.35 1.51
CA LEU A 48 -13.39 20.22 0.14
C LEU A 48 -13.71 21.61 -0.42
N ILE A 49 -12.98 22.03 -1.45
CA ILE A 49 -13.24 23.27 -2.19
C ILE A 49 -13.92 22.91 -3.49
N SER A 50 -15.13 23.43 -3.75
CA SER A 50 -15.81 23.17 -5.02
C SER A 50 -15.07 23.87 -6.17
N GLU A 51 -14.80 23.11 -7.23
CA GLU A 51 -14.09 23.57 -8.43
C GLU A 51 -14.93 23.45 -9.70
N MET A 52 -16.20 23.05 -9.61
CA MET A 52 -17.03 22.81 -10.80
C MET A 52 -17.08 24.03 -11.73
N LYS A 53 -17.18 25.25 -11.19
CA LYS A 53 -17.16 26.51 -11.95
C LYS A 53 -15.84 26.79 -12.67
N ASN A 54 -14.76 26.19 -12.18
CA ASN A 54 -13.41 26.31 -12.73
C ASN A 54 -13.01 25.04 -13.52
N SER A 55 -13.98 24.17 -13.82
CA SER A 55 -13.76 22.90 -14.48
C SER A 55 -14.29 22.93 -15.91
N VAL A 56 -13.54 22.30 -16.83
CA VAL A 56 -13.96 22.08 -18.22
C VAL A 56 -14.02 20.58 -18.47
N VAL A 57 -15.10 20.11 -19.08
CA VAL A 57 -15.31 18.68 -19.39
C VAL A 57 -15.30 18.47 -20.90
N ASP A 58 -14.34 17.68 -21.37
CA ASP A 58 -14.21 17.32 -22.79
C ASP A 58 -14.60 15.86 -23.00
N PHE A 59 -15.52 15.61 -23.94
CA PHE A 59 -15.99 14.25 -24.28
C PHE A 59 -15.41 13.73 -25.59
N PHE A 60 -15.35 12.41 -25.70
CA PHE A 60 -14.91 11.64 -26.85
C PHE A 60 -15.69 10.32 -26.94
N ALA A 61 -16.16 9.94 -28.12
CA ALA A 61 -16.90 8.70 -28.33
C ALA A 61 -15.98 7.58 -28.87
N PRO A 62 -15.38 6.71 -28.02
CA PRO A 62 -14.33 5.77 -28.44
C PRO A 62 -14.78 4.71 -29.45
N HIS A 63 -16.08 4.46 -29.55
CA HIS A 63 -16.63 3.41 -30.43
C HIS A 63 -17.18 3.92 -31.76
N GLN A 64 -17.20 5.24 -31.98
CA GLN A 64 -17.55 5.82 -33.27
C GLN A 64 -16.39 5.65 -34.27
N PRO A 65 -16.67 5.57 -35.58
CA PRO A 65 -15.63 5.58 -36.61
C PRO A 65 -14.75 6.82 -36.52
N THR A 66 -13.47 6.68 -36.87
CA THR A 66 -12.55 7.82 -37.03
C THR A 66 -13.15 8.85 -37.98
N GLY A 67 -13.17 10.12 -37.55
CA GLY A 67 -13.84 11.24 -38.22
C GLY A 67 -15.12 11.70 -37.51
N HIS A 68 -15.70 10.85 -36.65
CA HIS A 68 -17.01 11.08 -36.01
C HIS A 68 -16.97 10.97 -34.47
N ARG A 69 -15.79 10.81 -33.86
CA ARG A 69 -15.67 10.58 -32.41
C ARG A 69 -15.88 11.85 -31.57
N LEU A 70 -16.00 13.01 -32.22
CA LEU A 70 -16.32 14.30 -31.60
C LEU A 70 -17.73 14.81 -31.93
N ASP A 71 -18.54 14.01 -32.64
CA ASP A 71 -19.92 14.35 -32.99
C ASP A 71 -20.87 14.06 -31.81
N ASN A 72 -22.00 14.79 -31.74
CA ASN A 72 -23.09 14.59 -30.77
C ASN A 72 -22.62 14.44 -29.31
N ARG A 73 -21.58 15.18 -28.93
CA ARG A 73 -20.99 15.08 -27.60
C ARG A 73 -21.97 15.53 -26.52
N PRO A 74 -21.98 14.85 -25.37
CA PRO A 74 -22.56 15.38 -24.15
C PRO A 74 -21.93 16.74 -23.79
N SER A 75 -22.63 17.51 -22.96
CA SER A 75 -22.16 18.78 -22.41
C SER A 75 -22.41 18.85 -20.92
N VAL A 76 -21.57 19.61 -20.21
CA VAL A 76 -21.75 19.88 -18.78
C VAL A 76 -21.85 21.39 -18.58
N ASP A 77 -22.91 21.82 -17.91
CA ASP A 77 -23.05 23.22 -17.51
C ASP A 77 -22.04 23.52 -16.39
N ALA A 78 -21.11 24.46 -16.63
CA ALA A 78 -20.04 24.76 -15.67
C ALA A 78 -20.54 25.40 -14.36
N ALA A 79 -21.70 26.05 -14.37
CA ALA A 79 -22.25 26.71 -13.18
C ALA A 79 -22.95 25.73 -12.24
N THR A 80 -23.60 24.72 -12.81
CA THR A 80 -24.50 23.79 -12.11
C THR A 80 -23.99 22.35 -12.07
N GLY A 81 -23.07 21.98 -12.96
CA GLY A 81 -22.60 20.61 -13.12
C GLY A 81 -23.57 19.69 -13.86
N ILE A 82 -24.69 20.20 -14.39
CA ILE A 82 -25.72 19.38 -15.03
C ILE A 82 -25.20 18.82 -16.36
N VAL A 83 -25.33 17.50 -16.54
CA VAL A 83 -24.95 16.80 -17.77
C VAL A 83 -26.14 16.74 -18.72
N THR A 84 -25.93 17.16 -19.97
CA THR A 84 -26.91 17.06 -21.06
C THR A 84 -26.35 16.17 -22.17
N ALA A 85 -27.15 15.20 -22.61
CA ALA A 85 -26.83 14.33 -23.75
C ALA A 85 -28.06 14.19 -24.64
N THR A 86 -27.85 13.89 -25.93
CA THR A 86 -28.93 13.80 -26.94
C THR A 86 -29.04 12.42 -27.59
N VAL A 87 -28.00 11.59 -27.51
CA VAL A 87 -27.95 10.26 -28.14
C VAL A 87 -27.42 9.21 -27.15
N PRO A 88 -27.98 7.98 -27.16
CA PRO A 88 -27.41 6.87 -26.40
C PRO A 88 -25.99 6.51 -26.89
N GLY A 89 -25.11 6.14 -25.97
CA GLY A 89 -23.74 5.77 -26.32
C GLY A 89 -22.78 5.76 -25.13
N VAL A 90 -21.55 5.29 -25.38
CA VAL A 90 -20.44 5.34 -24.43
C VAL A 90 -19.47 6.44 -24.85
N PHE A 91 -19.10 7.28 -23.89
CA PHE A 91 -18.15 8.38 -24.06
C PHE A 91 -17.05 8.25 -22.99
N LEU A 92 -15.83 8.59 -23.36
CA LEU A 92 -14.78 8.92 -22.40
C LEU A 92 -14.76 10.43 -22.20
N PHE A 93 -14.34 10.88 -21.04
CA PHE A 93 -14.17 12.29 -20.77
C PHE A 93 -12.94 12.59 -19.92
N GLN A 94 -12.43 13.81 -20.04
CA GLN A 94 -11.50 14.38 -19.07
C GLN A 94 -12.15 15.61 -18.44
N ILE A 95 -11.84 15.86 -17.17
CA ILE A 95 -12.16 17.09 -16.46
C ILE A 95 -10.85 17.82 -16.20
N THR A 96 -10.72 19.02 -16.75
CA THR A 96 -9.61 19.94 -16.52
C THR A 96 -9.99 20.90 -15.41
N VAL A 97 -9.16 21.05 -14.37
CA VAL A 97 -9.45 21.92 -13.22
C VAL A 97 -8.48 23.10 -13.16
N GLY A 98 -9.03 24.30 -12.97
CA GLY A 98 -8.28 25.57 -12.91
C GLY A 98 -7.96 26.15 -14.28
N ALA A 99 -7.64 27.46 -14.32
CA ALA A 99 -7.31 28.15 -15.57
C ALA A 99 -6.10 27.48 -16.25
N GLY A 100 -6.31 26.95 -17.47
CA GLY A 100 -5.25 26.27 -18.24
C GLY A 100 -4.79 24.92 -17.68
N GLY A 101 -5.55 24.27 -16.77
CA GLY A 101 -5.20 22.96 -16.22
C GLY A 101 -4.18 22.98 -15.07
N GLY A 102 -3.90 24.16 -14.51
CA GLY A 102 -2.91 24.34 -13.44
C GLY A 102 -3.21 23.64 -12.11
N ALA A 103 -4.44 23.11 -11.90
CA ALA A 103 -4.79 22.36 -10.69
C ALA A 103 -4.90 20.84 -10.92
N GLY A 104 -4.72 20.36 -12.16
CA GLY A 104 -4.73 18.94 -12.51
C GLY A 104 -5.91 18.52 -13.39
N SER A 105 -5.99 17.21 -13.67
CA SER A 105 -7.07 16.62 -14.47
C SER A 105 -7.46 15.22 -13.99
N VAL A 106 -8.70 14.82 -14.25
CA VAL A 106 -9.20 13.44 -14.05
C VAL A 106 -9.87 12.94 -15.32
N VAL A 107 -9.99 11.62 -15.47
CA VAL A 107 -10.64 11.00 -16.63
C VAL A 107 -11.73 10.04 -16.18
N GLY A 108 -12.77 9.91 -16.99
CA GLY A 108 -13.91 9.05 -16.67
C GLY A 108 -14.60 8.51 -17.91
N ARG A 109 -15.64 7.73 -17.68
CA ARG A 109 -16.54 7.17 -18.68
C ARG A 109 -17.96 7.64 -18.41
N LEU A 110 -18.67 8.05 -19.44
CA LEU A 110 -20.08 8.40 -19.41
C LEU A 110 -20.84 7.45 -20.32
N GLN A 111 -21.92 6.87 -19.79
CA GLN A 111 -22.82 6.00 -20.51
C GLN A 111 -24.21 6.65 -20.59
N VAL A 112 -24.67 6.91 -21.79
CA VAL A 112 -25.97 7.54 -22.05
C VAL A 112 -26.98 6.46 -22.45
N HIS A 113 -28.04 6.35 -21.67
CA HIS A 113 -29.11 5.36 -21.79
C HIS A 113 -30.41 6.04 -22.21
N GLU A 114 -31.31 5.28 -22.85
CA GLU A 114 -32.62 5.82 -23.22
C GLU A 114 -33.56 5.95 -22.01
N ARG A 115 -33.62 4.89 -21.18
CA ARG A 115 -34.48 4.83 -19.99
C ARG A 115 -33.91 3.91 -18.91
N MET A 116 -34.21 4.22 -17.65
CA MET A 116 -34.00 3.31 -16.53
C MET A 116 -35.22 2.37 -16.37
N LEU A 117 -34.98 1.09 -16.07
CA LEU A 117 -36.00 0.05 -15.97
C LEU A 117 -36.24 -0.42 -14.52
N ASP A 118 -35.20 -0.50 -13.71
CA ASP A 118 -35.26 -0.92 -12.32
C ASP A 118 -34.08 -0.35 -11.53
N TRP A 119 -34.18 -0.34 -10.20
CA TRP A 119 -33.09 0.03 -9.30
C TRP A 119 -33.18 -0.74 -7.97
N TRP A 120 -32.04 -0.89 -7.30
CA TRP A 120 -31.94 -1.54 -5.99
C TRP A 120 -30.69 -1.09 -5.23
N PHE A 121 -30.66 -1.34 -3.91
CA PHE A 121 -29.43 -1.20 -3.13
C PHE A 121 -28.47 -2.35 -3.44
N GLY A 122 -27.20 -2.05 -3.65
CA GLY A 122 -26.13 -3.03 -3.81
C GLY A 122 -25.63 -3.64 -2.48
N ASN A 123 -26.23 -3.22 -1.37
CA ASN A 123 -25.93 -3.63 -0.01
C ASN A 123 -27.15 -4.36 0.57
N ASP A 124 -26.94 -5.41 1.38
CA ASP A 124 -28.00 -5.96 2.24
C ASP A 124 -28.12 -5.17 3.55
N SER A 125 -27.00 -4.66 4.05
CA SER A 125 -26.90 -3.79 5.22
C SER A 125 -25.76 -2.80 5.08
N LEU A 126 -25.70 -1.79 5.94
CA LEU A 126 -24.62 -0.79 5.91
C LEU A 126 -24.31 -0.24 7.29
N THR A 127 -23.03 -0.18 7.64
CA THR A 127 -22.57 0.51 8.85
C THR A 127 -21.97 1.88 8.50
N THR A 128 -22.39 2.91 9.25
CA THR A 128 -21.83 4.27 9.20
C THR A 128 -21.18 4.64 10.53
N ALA A 129 -20.10 5.43 10.50
CA ALA A 129 -19.49 5.93 11.72
C ALA A 129 -20.38 6.99 12.41
N ARG A 130 -20.31 7.03 13.74
CA ARG A 130 -20.81 8.15 14.53
C ARG A 130 -19.86 9.35 14.37
N ASP A 131 -20.36 10.41 13.74
CA ASP A 131 -19.67 11.67 13.54
C ASP A 131 -20.69 12.80 13.46
N LEU A 132 -20.61 13.79 14.35
CA LEU A 132 -21.59 14.88 14.40
C LEU A 132 -21.41 15.88 13.25
N THR A 133 -20.28 15.83 12.55
CA THR A 133 -19.86 16.84 11.58
C THR A 133 -19.86 16.32 10.14
N ARG A 134 -19.55 15.04 9.90
CA ARG A 134 -19.33 14.50 8.54
C ARG A 134 -20.19 13.30 8.22
N ALA A 135 -20.57 13.19 6.96
CA ALA A 135 -21.27 12.01 6.43
C ALA A 135 -20.25 10.99 5.90
N HIS A 136 -20.29 9.79 6.45
CA HIS A 136 -19.29 8.74 6.23
C HIS A 136 -19.70 7.78 5.13
N ALA A 137 -20.78 7.03 5.31
CA ALA A 137 -21.13 5.94 4.41
C ALA A 137 -21.99 6.42 3.22
N GLN A 138 -21.89 5.78 2.06
CA GLN A 138 -22.72 6.03 0.88
C GLN A 138 -23.34 4.70 0.47
N PRO A 139 -24.68 4.56 0.51
CA PRO A 139 -25.35 3.36 0.02
C PRO A 139 -25.01 3.12 -1.44
N THR A 140 -24.62 1.89 -1.78
CA THR A 140 -24.44 1.53 -3.18
C THR A 140 -25.80 1.36 -3.83
N ILE A 141 -26.00 1.97 -5.00
CA ILE A 141 -27.27 1.91 -5.74
C ILE A 141 -26.99 1.48 -7.16
N TYR A 142 -27.58 0.37 -7.58
CA TYR A 142 -27.49 -0.13 -8.94
C TYR A 142 -28.79 0.11 -9.69
N ALA A 143 -28.68 0.32 -10.99
CA ALA A 143 -29.81 0.50 -11.89
C ALA A 143 -29.68 -0.37 -13.13
N ARG A 144 -30.81 -0.87 -13.63
CA ARG A 144 -30.93 -1.56 -14.91
C ARG A 144 -31.43 -0.60 -15.97
N PHE A 145 -30.85 -0.66 -17.15
CA PHE A 145 -31.17 0.22 -18.28
C PHE A 145 -31.77 -0.53 -19.46
N SER A 146 -32.46 0.18 -20.36
CA SER A 146 -32.92 -0.38 -21.62
C SER A 146 -31.75 -0.75 -22.54
N GLU A 147 -32.00 -1.70 -23.43
CA GLU A 147 -31.06 -2.02 -24.51
C GLU A 147 -31.23 -1.02 -25.65
N HIS A 148 -30.10 -0.52 -26.17
CA HIS A 148 -30.05 0.16 -27.46
C HIS A 148 -29.01 -0.55 -28.35
N PRO A 149 -29.40 -1.15 -29.49
CA PRO A 149 -28.53 -2.03 -30.28
C PRO A 149 -27.19 -1.42 -30.71
N ALA A 150 -27.14 -0.09 -30.90
CA ALA A 150 -25.93 0.62 -31.35
C ALA A 150 -25.18 1.36 -30.23
N ALA A 151 -25.72 1.42 -28.99
CA ALA A 151 -25.12 2.26 -27.94
C ALA A 151 -23.92 1.60 -27.26
N GLY A 152 -23.90 0.26 -27.21
CA GLY A 152 -22.85 -0.50 -26.55
C GLY A 152 -22.76 -0.29 -25.03
N THR A 153 -23.78 0.33 -24.42
CA THR A 153 -23.82 0.64 -22.98
C THR A 153 -24.10 -0.59 -22.12
N ASP A 154 -23.63 -0.54 -20.87
CA ASP A 154 -23.82 -1.60 -19.89
C ASP A 154 -25.32 -1.81 -19.60
N ALA A 155 -25.73 -3.07 -19.37
CA ALA A 155 -27.12 -3.41 -19.02
C ALA A 155 -27.50 -2.97 -17.60
N VAL A 156 -26.53 -3.00 -16.71
CA VAL A 156 -26.62 -2.53 -15.33
C VAL A 156 -25.50 -1.54 -15.09
N GLY A 157 -25.77 -0.53 -14.28
CA GLY A 157 -24.80 0.48 -13.91
C GLY A 157 -24.86 0.85 -12.45
N ASP A 158 -23.75 1.40 -11.97
CA ASP A 158 -23.65 1.97 -10.64
C ASP A 158 -24.09 3.43 -10.68
N ILE A 159 -25.24 3.71 -10.06
CA ILE A 159 -25.82 5.06 -9.98
C ILE A 159 -25.63 5.67 -8.58
N THR A 160 -24.68 5.14 -7.80
CA THR A 160 -24.37 5.67 -6.47
C THR A 160 -24.02 7.15 -6.55
N GLY A 161 -24.66 7.97 -5.71
CA GLY A 161 -24.43 9.42 -5.66
C GLY A 161 -24.97 10.22 -6.86
N HIS A 162 -25.63 9.59 -7.85
CA HIS A 162 -26.16 10.29 -9.02
C HIS A 162 -27.37 11.18 -8.72
N GLY A 163 -27.96 11.06 -7.53
CA GLY A 163 -29.11 11.85 -7.09
C GLY A 163 -30.47 11.37 -7.62
N TYR A 164 -30.51 10.32 -8.45
CA TYR A 164 -31.76 9.76 -8.99
C TYR A 164 -32.71 9.23 -7.91
N VAL A 165 -32.16 8.59 -6.88
CA VAL A 165 -32.94 7.98 -5.80
C VAL A 165 -32.85 8.87 -4.55
N PRO A 166 -33.88 9.66 -4.22
CA PRO A 166 -33.89 10.42 -2.98
C PRO A 166 -34.03 9.48 -1.79
N LEU A 167 -33.11 9.58 -0.84
CA LEU A 167 -33.08 8.73 0.35
C LEU A 167 -33.74 9.42 1.55
N ARG A 168 -34.36 8.63 2.43
CA ARG A 168 -35.01 9.07 3.67
C ARG A 168 -34.64 8.15 4.82
N SER A 169 -34.39 8.75 5.98
CA SER A 169 -34.15 8.01 7.23
C SER A 169 -35.44 7.87 8.03
N ALA A 170 -35.73 6.67 8.51
CA ALA A 170 -36.81 6.43 9.46
C ALA A 170 -36.53 7.08 10.83
N ASN A 171 -35.26 7.39 11.14
CA ASN A 171 -34.86 8.08 12.36
C ASN A 171 -33.67 9.04 12.12
N SER A 172 -33.98 10.31 11.85
CA SER A 172 -32.99 11.37 11.57
C SER A 172 -32.20 11.86 12.79
N THR A 173 -32.58 11.44 14.00
CA THR A 173 -31.79 11.71 15.22
C THR A 173 -30.61 10.76 15.34
N LYS A 174 -30.68 9.58 14.70
CA LYS A 174 -29.63 8.56 14.69
C LYS A 174 -28.85 8.55 13.37
N VAL A 175 -29.55 8.50 12.24
CA VAL A 175 -28.94 8.50 10.90
C VAL A 175 -29.48 9.66 10.10
N ASP A 176 -28.60 10.56 9.72
CA ASP A 176 -28.89 11.71 8.88
C ASP A 176 -28.34 11.49 7.47
N ILE A 177 -28.96 12.13 6.47
CA ILE A 177 -28.59 11.95 5.06
C ILE A 177 -28.23 13.31 4.48
N ASP A 178 -27.00 13.45 3.97
CA ASP A 178 -26.56 14.68 3.32
C ASP A 178 -27.19 14.85 1.92
N PRO A 179 -27.11 16.04 1.31
CA PRO A 179 -27.66 16.28 -0.02
C PRO A 179 -27.09 15.39 -1.15
N ARG A 180 -25.96 14.72 -0.93
CA ARG A 180 -25.32 13.78 -1.86
C ARG A 180 -25.72 12.33 -1.59
N GLY A 181 -26.60 12.10 -0.61
CA GLY A 181 -27.05 10.77 -0.22
C GLY A 181 -26.08 10.02 0.69
N ARG A 182 -25.08 10.69 1.28
CA ARG A 182 -24.18 10.09 2.28
C ARG A 182 -24.85 10.08 3.65
N LEU A 183 -24.60 9.03 4.41
CA LEU A 183 -25.13 8.81 5.74
C LEU A 183 -24.16 9.35 6.79
N ARG A 184 -24.72 10.06 7.76
CA ARG A 184 -24.02 10.54 8.95
C ARG A 184 -24.65 9.91 10.19
N GLY A 185 -23.85 9.19 10.97
CA GLY A 185 -24.29 8.67 12.27
C GLY A 185 -24.22 9.76 13.33
N LYS A 186 -25.34 10.08 13.96
CA LYS A 186 -25.42 11.07 15.06
C LYS A 186 -25.35 10.39 16.45
N GLU A 187 -25.92 9.20 16.55
CA GLU A 187 -26.00 8.42 17.79
C GLU A 187 -25.77 6.95 17.47
N GLU A 188 -25.00 6.27 18.32
CA GLU A 188 -24.75 4.83 18.21
C GLU A 188 -26.06 4.02 18.27
N SER A 189 -26.11 2.90 17.55
CA SER A 189 -27.34 2.12 17.43
C SER A 189 -27.10 0.62 17.62
N ASP A 190 -27.80 0.03 18.60
CA ASP A 190 -27.82 -1.43 18.79
C ASP A 190 -28.74 -2.12 17.78
N VAL A 191 -29.82 -1.45 17.37
CA VAL A 191 -30.75 -1.89 16.33
C VAL A 191 -30.56 -1.03 15.07
N PRO A 192 -30.49 -1.62 13.87
CA PRO A 192 -30.38 -0.87 12.64
C PRO A 192 -31.53 0.14 12.44
N VAL A 193 -31.20 1.30 11.90
CA VAL A 193 -32.15 2.31 11.43
C VAL A 193 -32.44 2.07 9.96
N GLU A 194 -33.71 2.00 9.58
CA GLU A 194 -34.09 1.85 8.18
C GLU A 194 -33.88 3.14 7.39
N ILE A 195 -33.19 3.03 6.25
CA ILE A 195 -33.16 4.03 5.20
C ILE A 195 -34.00 3.52 4.03
N SER A 196 -34.81 4.38 3.42
CA SER A 196 -35.60 4.05 2.24
C SER A 196 -35.29 4.99 1.08
N GLY A 197 -35.39 4.46 -0.14
CA GLY A 197 -35.40 5.27 -1.37
C GLY A 197 -36.64 4.93 -2.17
N THR A 198 -37.27 5.93 -2.81
CA THR A 198 -38.42 5.74 -3.70
C THR A 198 -38.12 6.32 -5.07
N PHE A 199 -38.09 5.47 -6.09
CA PHE A 199 -37.87 5.87 -7.48
C PHE A 199 -38.52 4.87 -8.44
N LEU A 200 -38.97 5.32 -9.63
CA LEU A 200 -39.74 4.51 -10.60
C LEU A 200 -40.96 3.78 -9.98
N GLY A 201 -41.64 4.42 -9.02
CA GLY A 201 -42.79 3.83 -8.33
C GLY A 201 -42.44 2.67 -7.39
N LYS A 202 -41.15 2.42 -7.14
CA LYS A 202 -40.66 1.36 -6.25
C LYS A 202 -39.97 1.97 -5.03
N THR A 203 -40.21 1.36 -3.87
CA THR A 203 -39.49 1.68 -2.64
C THR A 203 -38.63 0.49 -2.25
N ASN A 204 -37.33 0.71 -2.08
CA ASN A 204 -36.42 -0.26 -1.48
C ASN A 204 -35.95 0.26 -0.11
N ILE A 205 -35.62 -0.64 0.81
CA ILE A 205 -35.18 -0.34 2.18
C ILE A 205 -33.78 -0.92 2.39
N LEU A 206 -32.96 -0.23 3.19
CA LEU A 206 -31.63 -0.64 3.62
C LEU A 206 -31.50 -0.45 5.15
N PRO A 207 -31.25 -1.51 5.92
CA PRO A 207 -30.93 -1.39 7.34
C PRO A 207 -29.53 -0.79 7.54
N VAL A 208 -29.43 0.23 8.40
CA VAL A 208 -28.18 0.96 8.67
C VAL A 208 -27.83 0.96 10.15
N ARG A 209 -26.62 0.53 10.51
CA ARG A 209 -26.08 0.62 11.86
C ARG A 209 -25.18 1.83 12.01
N VAL A 210 -25.22 2.50 13.17
CA VAL A 210 -24.26 3.53 13.55
C VAL A 210 -23.25 2.95 14.55
N ALA A 211 -21.97 2.96 14.19
CA ALA A 211 -20.87 2.48 15.03
C ALA A 211 -20.05 3.64 15.60
N ASN A 212 -19.79 3.60 16.92
CA ASN A 212 -18.93 4.60 17.57
C ASN A 212 -17.49 4.12 17.65
N PHE A 213 -16.69 4.37 16.61
CA PHE A 213 -15.29 3.92 16.57
C PHE A 213 -14.44 4.55 17.67
N ALA A 214 -14.73 5.76 18.15
CA ALA A 214 -13.93 6.43 19.19
C ALA A 214 -14.26 6.03 20.64
N ARG A 215 -15.22 5.12 20.88
CA ARG A 215 -15.57 4.72 22.25
C ARG A 215 -14.41 3.95 22.93
N PRO A 216 -14.18 4.13 24.25
CA PRO A 216 -13.31 3.25 25.01
C PRO A 216 -13.77 1.78 24.92
N ARG A 217 -12.83 0.87 24.64
CA ARG A 217 -13.04 -0.58 24.54
C ARG A 217 -12.02 -1.31 25.40
N PHE A 218 -12.51 -2.14 26.30
CA PHE A 218 -11.70 -2.98 27.17
C PHE A 218 -11.71 -4.42 26.65
N THR A 219 -11.32 -4.59 25.39
CA THR A 219 -11.42 -5.86 24.63
C THR A 219 -10.07 -6.30 24.07
N VAL A 220 -8.99 -5.59 24.40
CA VAL A 220 -7.66 -5.94 23.92
C VAL A 220 -7.08 -7.05 24.79
N ARG A 221 -6.96 -8.23 24.19
CA ARG A 221 -6.31 -9.38 24.79
C ARG A 221 -4.81 -9.33 24.52
N THR A 222 -4.01 -9.60 25.54
CA THR A 222 -2.56 -9.73 25.38
C THR A 222 -2.21 -11.15 24.93
N VAL A 223 -1.50 -11.25 23.81
CA VAL A 223 -0.96 -12.53 23.29
C VAL A 223 0.45 -12.75 23.85
N ARG A 224 1.24 -11.68 23.94
CA ARG A 224 2.58 -11.67 24.53
C ARG A 224 2.78 -10.40 25.36
N ARG A 225 3.13 -10.56 26.63
CA ARG A 225 3.42 -9.45 27.57
C ARG A 225 4.86 -9.47 28.00
N GLN A 226 5.52 -8.32 27.95
CA GLN A 226 6.83 -8.10 28.58
C GLN A 226 6.75 -6.99 29.63
N ASP A 227 6.27 -5.81 29.23
CA ASP A 227 6.10 -4.65 30.13
C ASP A 227 4.99 -3.73 29.61
N LEU A 228 3.96 -3.50 30.44
CA LEU A 228 2.85 -2.57 30.15
C LEU A 228 2.89 -1.30 31.00
N SER A 229 3.87 -1.15 31.89
CA SER A 229 4.03 0.06 32.69
C SER A 229 4.52 1.26 31.87
N ARG A 230 5.23 0.96 30.77
CA ARG A 230 5.82 1.94 29.83
C ARG A 230 5.66 1.44 28.38
N PRO A 231 4.42 1.31 27.88
CA PRO A 231 4.18 0.78 26.54
C PRO A 231 4.86 1.62 25.45
N GLU A 232 5.02 2.92 25.64
CA GLU A 232 5.75 3.82 24.72
C GLU A 232 7.23 3.48 24.55
N GLU A 233 7.85 2.79 25.52
CA GLU A 233 9.24 2.34 25.44
C GLU A 233 9.39 0.98 24.72
N LYS A 234 8.28 0.30 24.40
CA LYS A 234 8.25 -1.01 23.74
C LYS A 234 7.72 -0.91 22.30
N SER A 235 8.05 -1.90 21.49
CA SER A 235 7.41 -2.10 20.19
C SER A 235 6.12 -2.90 20.42
N ASN A 236 4.96 -2.28 20.20
CA ASN A 236 3.68 -2.90 20.47
C ASN A 236 3.05 -3.30 19.14
N VAL A 237 2.72 -4.58 18.97
CA VAL A 237 2.01 -5.10 17.80
C VAL A 237 0.56 -5.33 18.16
N VAL A 238 -0.39 -4.92 17.32
CA VAL A 238 -1.81 -5.31 17.47
C VAL A 238 -2.34 -5.96 16.21
N PHE A 239 -3.08 -7.05 16.38
CA PHE A 239 -3.86 -7.67 15.33
C PHE A 239 -5.34 -7.31 15.46
N LEU A 240 -5.95 -6.84 14.37
CA LEU A 240 -7.37 -6.53 14.28
C LEU A 240 -8.09 -7.51 13.35
N SER A 241 -9.34 -7.86 13.67
CA SER A 241 -10.18 -8.69 12.81
C SER A 241 -11.00 -7.85 11.82
N GLU A 242 -10.97 -8.18 10.54
CA GLU A 242 -11.87 -7.61 9.51
C GLU A 242 -12.52 -8.74 8.70
N GLY A 243 -13.83 -8.61 8.45
CA GLY A 243 -14.60 -9.65 7.76
C GLY A 243 -14.83 -10.93 8.59
N PHE A 244 -14.41 -11.00 9.85
CA PHE A 244 -14.75 -12.15 10.71
C PHE A 244 -16.15 -11.96 11.32
N GLY A 245 -17.01 -12.97 11.27
CA GLY A 245 -18.26 -12.96 12.05
C GLY A 245 -18.03 -13.51 13.46
N GLU A 246 -18.98 -13.35 14.39
CA GLU A 246 -18.82 -13.78 15.78
C GLU A 246 -18.44 -15.27 15.92
N GLN A 247 -18.99 -16.13 15.06
CA GLN A 247 -18.65 -17.56 15.00
C GLN A 247 -17.19 -17.86 14.63
N ASP A 248 -16.45 -16.89 14.09
CA ASP A 248 -15.08 -17.05 13.60
C ASP A 248 -14.03 -16.60 14.64
N ARG A 249 -14.45 -16.18 15.85
CA ARG A 249 -13.57 -15.69 16.92
C ARG A 249 -12.44 -16.65 17.27
N GLN A 250 -12.75 -17.93 17.48
CA GLN A 250 -11.72 -18.93 17.79
C GLN A 250 -10.72 -19.08 16.64
N GLN A 251 -11.18 -19.02 15.38
CA GLN A 251 -10.29 -19.11 14.23
C GLN A 251 -9.32 -17.91 14.20
N PHE A 252 -9.82 -16.70 14.45
CA PHE A 252 -8.98 -15.51 14.56
C PHE A 252 -7.90 -15.65 15.64
N ASP A 253 -8.29 -16.10 16.84
CA ASP A 253 -7.37 -16.34 17.95
C ASP A 253 -6.25 -17.32 17.56
N GLU A 254 -6.61 -18.46 16.97
CA GLU A 254 -5.64 -19.47 16.51
C GLU A 254 -4.71 -18.93 15.42
N ILE A 255 -5.22 -18.09 14.51
CA ILE A 255 -4.40 -17.47 13.45
C ILE A 255 -3.37 -16.53 14.08
N VAL A 256 -3.80 -15.66 14.99
CA VAL A 256 -2.92 -14.70 15.66
C VAL A 256 -1.86 -15.44 16.47
N GLU A 257 -2.24 -16.40 17.30
CA GLU A 257 -1.31 -17.15 18.15
C GLU A 257 -0.22 -17.84 17.34
N ARG A 258 -0.59 -18.48 16.22
CA ARG A 258 0.38 -19.12 15.30
C ARG A 258 1.29 -18.12 14.62
N THR A 259 0.72 -16.99 14.18
CA THR A 259 1.49 -15.92 13.54
C THR A 259 2.52 -15.35 14.50
N VAL A 260 2.11 -15.04 15.74
CA VAL A 260 2.99 -14.53 16.80
C VAL A 260 4.06 -15.55 17.15
N LYS A 261 3.69 -16.82 17.33
CA LYS A 261 4.63 -17.89 17.61
C LYS A 261 5.70 -17.98 16.52
N ALA A 262 5.30 -18.09 15.26
CA ALA A 262 6.24 -18.21 14.14
C ALA A 262 7.12 -16.96 14.01
N MET A 263 6.54 -15.76 14.11
CA MET A 263 7.29 -14.49 14.05
C MET A 263 8.44 -14.43 15.06
N PHE A 264 8.27 -14.94 16.27
CA PHE A 264 9.29 -14.88 17.33
C PHE A 264 10.12 -16.16 17.50
N GLU A 265 9.72 -17.29 16.92
CA GLU A 265 10.41 -18.58 17.12
C GLU A 265 11.04 -19.14 15.85
N ALA A 266 10.54 -18.79 14.67
CA ALA A 266 11.09 -19.33 13.43
C ALA A 266 12.36 -18.56 13.00
N PRO A 267 13.47 -19.26 12.69
CA PRO A 267 14.70 -18.62 12.22
C PRO A 267 14.48 -17.69 11.01
N ARG A 268 13.50 -18.01 10.17
CA ARG A 268 13.14 -17.24 8.97
C ARG A 268 12.71 -15.79 9.25
N HIS A 269 12.26 -15.52 10.48
CA HIS A 269 11.74 -14.22 10.90
C HIS A 269 12.69 -13.47 11.84
N GLU A 270 13.95 -13.90 11.96
CA GLU A 270 14.95 -13.11 12.70
C GLU A 270 15.13 -11.71 12.07
N PRO A 271 15.19 -10.63 12.88
CA PRO A 271 15.62 -10.63 14.27
C PRO A 271 14.47 -10.54 15.29
N PHE A 272 13.22 -10.80 14.91
CA PHE A 272 12.09 -10.70 15.84
C PHE A 272 12.29 -11.63 17.04
N GLY A 273 12.75 -12.86 16.83
CA GLY A 273 13.08 -13.80 17.90
C GLY A 273 14.17 -13.31 18.84
N LEU A 274 15.26 -12.74 18.31
CA LEU A 274 16.30 -12.06 19.09
C LEU A 274 15.74 -10.90 19.94
N LEU A 275 14.74 -10.19 19.43
CA LEU A 275 14.16 -8.99 20.04
C LEU A 275 12.90 -9.26 20.87
N ARG A 276 12.52 -10.52 21.08
CA ARG A 276 11.23 -10.93 21.65
C ARG A 276 10.86 -10.29 23.00
N ASP A 277 11.83 -9.83 23.78
CA ASP A 277 11.63 -9.20 25.10
C ASP A 277 11.41 -7.67 25.00
N SER A 278 11.58 -7.12 23.80
CA SER A 278 11.33 -5.71 23.44
C SER A 278 9.96 -5.49 22.79
N PHE A 279 9.18 -6.55 22.61
CA PHE A 279 7.85 -6.51 22.02
C PHE A 279 6.75 -6.86 23.02
N ASN A 280 5.64 -6.14 22.93
CA ASN A 280 4.33 -6.61 23.40
C ASN A 280 3.48 -6.95 22.17
N VAL A 281 2.61 -7.95 22.28
CA VAL A 281 1.69 -8.31 21.21
C VAL A 281 0.28 -8.46 21.75
N PHE A 282 -0.64 -7.84 21.04
CA PHE A 282 -2.04 -7.74 21.36
C PHE A 282 -2.90 -8.22 20.20
N GLN A 283 -4.14 -8.52 20.52
CA GLN A 283 -5.18 -8.73 19.53
C GLN A 283 -6.47 -8.10 20.00
N CYS A 284 -7.28 -7.68 19.04
CA CYS A 284 -8.62 -7.18 19.28
C CYS A 284 -9.55 -7.80 18.25
N PHE A 285 -10.54 -8.55 18.73
CA PHE A 285 -11.58 -9.12 17.89
C PHE A 285 -12.89 -8.34 18.08
N GLU A 286 -13.45 -7.89 16.96
CA GLU A 286 -14.79 -7.30 16.88
C GLU A 286 -15.44 -7.86 15.61
N PRO A 287 -16.66 -8.41 15.70
CA PRO A 287 -17.29 -9.07 14.57
C PRO A 287 -17.77 -8.06 13.52
N SER A 288 -17.58 -8.41 12.25
CA SER A 288 -18.25 -7.77 11.11
C SER A 288 -19.72 -8.18 11.06
N GLN A 289 -20.59 -7.29 10.53
CA GLN A 289 -22.02 -7.61 10.35
C GLN A 289 -22.20 -8.69 9.27
N GLU A 290 -21.47 -8.54 8.16
CA GLU A 290 -21.35 -9.56 7.12
C GLU A 290 -19.95 -10.17 7.19
N GLY A 291 -19.89 -11.51 7.29
CA GLY A 291 -18.66 -12.25 7.53
C GLY A 291 -18.15 -13.03 6.31
N ARG A 292 -16.86 -13.34 6.36
CA ARG A 292 -16.06 -14.22 5.50
C ARG A 292 -15.87 -13.78 4.05
N HIS A 293 -16.02 -12.48 3.79
CA HIS A 293 -15.64 -11.86 2.52
C HIS A 293 -15.62 -10.34 2.66
N LEU A 294 -14.93 -9.68 1.74
CA LEU A 294 -14.96 -8.23 1.56
C LEU A 294 -15.81 -7.82 0.35
N THR A 295 -16.08 -6.51 0.28
CA THR A 295 -16.45 -5.87 -0.99
C THR A 295 -15.33 -6.05 -2.01
N ILE A 296 -15.66 -6.44 -3.24
CA ILE A 296 -14.72 -6.50 -4.36
C ILE A 296 -14.96 -5.30 -5.27
N GLY A 297 -13.92 -4.49 -5.47
CA GLY A 297 -14.01 -3.31 -6.33
C GLY A 297 -14.06 -3.66 -7.82
N ASN A 298 -13.41 -4.74 -8.24
CA ASN A 298 -13.38 -5.14 -9.64
C ASN A 298 -14.74 -5.73 -10.09
N ARG A 299 -15.08 -5.49 -11.36
CA ARG A 299 -16.10 -6.30 -12.03
C ARG A 299 -15.59 -7.74 -12.18
N VAL A 300 -16.51 -8.69 -12.29
CA VAL A 300 -16.20 -10.13 -12.39
C VAL A 300 -16.89 -10.69 -13.62
N VAL A 301 -16.19 -11.51 -14.39
CA VAL A 301 -16.79 -12.19 -15.54
C VAL A 301 -17.87 -13.15 -15.04
N ASP A 302 -19.11 -12.93 -15.48
CA ASP A 302 -20.28 -13.61 -14.94
C ASP A 302 -20.88 -14.68 -15.85
N LYS A 303 -20.39 -14.78 -17.09
CA LYS A 303 -20.83 -15.76 -18.07
C LYS A 303 -19.63 -16.42 -18.78
N PRO A 304 -19.76 -17.70 -19.16
CA PRO A 304 -18.73 -18.37 -19.93
C PRO A 304 -18.60 -17.73 -21.32
N GLY A 305 -17.35 -17.46 -21.70
CA GLY A 305 -17.00 -16.93 -23.01
C GLY A 305 -16.91 -17.99 -24.09
N THR A 306 -16.89 -17.54 -25.35
CA THR A 306 -16.54 -18.42 -26.47
C THR A 306 -15.01 -18.58 -26.65
N GLY A 307 -14.20 -17.72 -25.98
CA GLY A 307 -12.73 -17.79 -25.91
C GLY A 307 -12.24 -18.67 -24.76
N ILE A 308 -11.24 -18.21 -24.00
CA ILE A 308 -10.88 -18.83 -22.72
C ILE A 308 -12.00 -18.53 -21.71
N ASP A 309 -12.47 -19.55 -21.01
CA ASP A 309 -13.44 -19.37 -19.93
C ASP A 309 -12.78 -18.72 -18.71
N LEU A 310 -13.07 -17.44 -18.54
CA LEU A 310 -12.63 -16.62 -17.42
C LEU A 310 -13.75 -16.33 -16.44
N THR A 311 -14.84 -17.11 -16.44
CA THR A 311 -15.92 -16.97 -15.45
C THR A 311 -15.33 -16.96 -14.03
N GLN A 312 -15.82 -16.05 -13.18
CA GLN A 312 -15.30 -15.76 -11.84
C GLN A 312 -13.92 -15.09 -11.78
N CYS A 313 -13.29 -14.75 -12.91
CA CYS A 313 -12.08 -13.93 -12.89
C CYS A 313 -12.44 -12.44 -12.80
N ARG A 314 -11.55 -11.69 -12.14
CA ARG A 314 -11.60 -10.22 -12.09
C ARG A 314 -11.42 -9.62 -13.48
N ILE A 315 -12.06 -8.46 -13.70
CA ILE A 315 -11.91 -7.64 -14.90
C ILE A 315 -11.07 -6.39 -14.54
N PRO A 316 -9.91 -6.17 -15.21
CA PRO A 316 -9.31 -7.02 -16.24
C PRO A 316 -8.59 -8.26 -15.66
N HIS A 317 -8.42 -9.30 -16.48
CA HIS A 317 -7.57 -10.44 -16.14
C HIS A 317 -6.08 -10.13 -16.41
N PRO A 318 -5.19 -10.23 -15.41
CA PRO A 318 -3.82 -9.74 -15.52
C PRO A 318 -2.83 -10.77 -16.10
N HIS A 319 -3.21 -12.05 -16.17
CA HIS A 319 -2.28 -13.11 -16.55
C HIS A 319 -2.30 -13.38 -18.06
N PRO A 320 -1.17 -13.88 -18.61
CA PRO A 320 -1.13 -14.38 -19.98
C PRO A 320 -2.19 -15.46 -20.22
N LEU A 321 -2.85 -15.40 -21.38
CA LEU A 321 -3.86 -16.40 -21.72
C LEU A 321 -3.19 -17.72 -22.12
N PRO A 322 -3.66 -18.88 -21.59
CA PRO A 322 -3.20 -20.18 -22.04
C PRO A 322 -3.37 -20.33 -23.56
N GLY A 323 -2.30 -20.73 -24.26
CA GLY A 323 -2.30 -20.91 -25.71
C GLY A 323 -2.10 -19.63 -26.53
N ALA A 324 -1.99 -18.45 -25.90
CA ALA A 324 -1.55 -17.25 -26.60
C ALA A 324 -0.03 -17.30 -26.90
N PRO A 325 0.42 -16.79 -28.06
CA PRO A 325 1.84 -16.60 -28.35
C PRO A 325 2.54 -15.76 -27.28
N ALA A 326 3.80 -16.07 -26.97
CA ALA A 326 4.57 -15.43 -25.90
C ALA A 326 4.72 -13.89 -26.02
N ASN A 327 4.57 -13.35 -27.23
CA ASN A 327 4.63 -11.91 -27.52
C ASN A 327 3.26 -11.22 -27.59
N SER A 328 2.17 -11.94 -27.33
CA SER A 328 0.81 -11.38 -27.33
C SER A 328 0.56 -10.53 -26.08
N TYR A 329 -0.33 -9.56 -26.19
CA TYR A 329 -0.86 -8.88 -25.00
C TYR A 329 -1.62 -9.88 -24.11
N ASN A 330 -1.58 -9.65 -22.80
CA ASN A 330 -2.61 -10.18 -21.90
C ASN A 330 -3.88 -9.29 -21.98
N LEU A 331 -4.97 -9.71 -21.31
CA LEU A 331 -6.25 -8.97 -21.38
C LEU A 331 -6.18 -7.59 -20.75
N GLN A 332 -5.48 -7.44 -19.63
CA GLN A 332 -5.25 -6.13 -19.02
C GLN A 332 -4.55 -5.18 -20.00
N GLN A 333 -3.42 -5.59 -20.58
CA GLN A 333 -2.66 -4.80 -21.55
C GLN A 333 -3.50 -4.42 -22.78
N LEU A 334 -4.38 -5.30 -23.25
CA LEU A 334 -5.28 -4.97 -24.34
C LEU A 334 -6.34 -3.95 -23.90
N ILE A 335 -7.00 -4.15 -22.75
CA ILE A 335 -8.04 -3.25 -22.22
C ILE A 335 -7.51 -1.86 -21.94
N GLU A 336 -6.30 -1.74 -21.40
CA GLU A 336 -5.63 -0.45 -21.19
C GLU A 336 -5.41 0.34 -22.48
N ARG A 337 -5.36 -0.35 -23.63
CA ARG A 337 -5.16 0.27 -24.95
C ARG A 337 -6.46 0.50 -25.71
N VAL A 338 -7.36 -0.47 -25.72
CA VAL A 338 -8.55 -0.49 -26.59
C VAL A 338 -9.86 -0.33 -25.83
N GLY A 339 -9.82 -0.34 -24.50
CA GLY A 339 -10.97 -0.28 -23.62
C GLY A 339 -11.69 -1.61 -23.46
N LEU A 340 -12.86 -1.54 -22.82
CA LEU A 340 -13.77 -2.67 -22.67
C LEU A 340 -14.53 -2.97 -23.96
N PRO A 341 -14.93 -4.23 -24.19
CA PRO A 341 -15.84 -4.57 -25.28
C PRO A 341 -17.22 -3.93 -25.08
N MET A 342 -17.84 -3.49 -26.19
CA MET A 342 -19.25 -3.07 -26.18
C MET A 342 -20.16 -4.25 -25.85
N ARG A 343 -21.27 -4.00 -25.14
CA ARG A 343 -22.31 -5.02 -25.00
C ARG A 343 -22.82 -5.45 -26.39
N ASN A 344 -23.00 -6.76 -26.59
CA ASN A 344 -23.40 -7.37 -27.86
C ASN A 344 -22.45 -7.08 -29.04
N GLU A 345 -21.18 -6.80 -28.73
CA GLU A 345 -20.14 -6.62 -29.73
C GLU A 345 -20.03 -7.85 -30.64
N SER A 346 -20.06 -7.62 -31.95
CA SER A 346 -20.19 -8.66 -32.98
C SER A 346 -19.34 -8.41 -34.23
N ARG A 347 -18.50 -7.36 -34.23
CA ARG A 347 -17.59 -7.10 -35.36
C ARG A 347 -16.67 -8.31 -35.60
N PRO A 348 -16.28 -8.57 -36.87
CA PRO A 348 -15.32 -9.63 -37.17
C PRO A 348 -13.91 -9.27 -36.67
N PHE A 349 -13.07 -10.28 -36.44
CA PHE A 349 -11.72 -10.09 -35.86
C PHE A 349 -10.83 -9.13 -36.65
N ASN A 350 -10.84 -9.23 -37.99
CA ASN A 350 -10.12 -8.28 -38.84
C ASN A 350 -10.70 -6.86 -38.76
N GLY A 351 -12.00 -6.74 -38.47
CA GLY A 351 -12.66 -5.46 -38.21
C GLY A 351 -12.13 -4.77 -36.95
N PHE A 352 -11.89 -5.52 -35.87
CA PHE A 352 -11.26 -4.95 -34.66
C PHE A 352 -9.83 -4.50 -34.90
N LYS A 353 -9.02 -5.34 -35.54
CA LYS A 353 -7.62 -4.99 -35.83
C LYS A 353 -7.53 -3.73 -36.70
N ALA A 354 -8.41 -3.61 -37.69
CA ALA A 354 -8.50 -2.40 -38.52
C ALA A 354 -8.98 -1.18 -37.71
N LEU A 355 -10.02 -1.32 -36.90
CA LEU A 355 -10.54 -0.25 -36.04
C LEU A 355 -9.45 0.28 -35.10
N TRP A 356 -8.84 -0.60 -34.30
CA TRP A 356 -7.85 -0.20 -33.30
C TRP A 356 -6.58 0.39 -33.94
N SER A 357 -6.16 -0.13 -35.10
CA SER A 357 -5.04 0.46 -35.85
C SER A 357 -5.37 1.86 -36.39
N GLY A 358 -6.64 2.13 -36.71
CA GLY A 358 -7.11 3.44 -37.21
C GLY A 358 -7.47 4.44 -36.11
N GLN A 359 -7.43 4.06 -34.83
CA GLN A 359 -7.92 4.89 -33.73
C GLN A 359 -6.88 5.85 -33.14
N SER A 360 -5.63 5.86 -33.63
CA SER A 360 -4.53 6.66 -33.06
C SER A 360 -4.23 6.31 -31.59
N LEU A 361 -4.43 5.05 -31.21
CA LEU A 361 -4.13 4.54 -29.86
C LEU A 361 -2.61 4.55 -29.62
N PRO A 362 -2.13 5.04 -28.47
CA PRO A 362 -0.71 5.01 -28.14
C PRO A 362 -0.22 3.56 -27.99
N ASP A 363 0.93 3.25 -28.60
CA ASP A 363 1.68 2.01 -28.41
C ASP A 363 0.87 0.72 -28.62
N PHE A 364 -0.17 0.79 -29.45
CA PHE A 364 -0.93 -0.35 -29.93
C PHE A 364 -0.20 -1.03 -31.09
N ASN A 365 0.10 -2.32 -30.94
CA ASN A 365 0.70 -3.14 -31.97
C ASN A 365 -0.27 -4.27 -32.37
N PRO A 366 -0.84 -4.24 -33.59
CA PRO A 366 -1.77 -5.27 -34.04
C PRO A 366 -1.13 -6.67 -34.14
N ALA A 367 0.19 -6.77 -34.25
CA ALA A 367 0.90 -8.06 -34.27
C ALA A 367 0.88 -8.79 -32.92
N GLN A 368 0.60 -8.08 -31.82
CA GLN A 368 0.46 -8.67 -30.48
C GLN A 368 -0.98 -9.09 -30.17
N VAL A 369 -1.89 -8.95 -31.15
CA VAL A 369 -3.32 -9.27 -31.03
C VAL A 369 -3.68 -10.45 -31.93
N ASN A 370 -3.94 -11.59 -31.29
CA ASN A 370 -4.42 -12.79 -31.97
C ASN A 370 -5.93 -12.98 -31.77
N ASP A 371 -6.50 -13.91 -32.52
CA ASP A 371 -7.95 -14.14 -32.56
C ASP A 371 -8.49 -14.73 -31.24
N LEU A 372 -7.69 -15.54 -30.54
CA LEU A 372 -8.03 -16.04 -29.19
C LEU A 372 -8.14 -14.89 -28.19
N LEU A 373 -7.21 -13.92 -28.25
CA LEU A 373 -7.23 -12.74 -27.39
C LEU A 373 -8.46 -11.88 -27.67
N ILE A 374 -8.80 -11.62 -28.94
CA ILE A 374 -10.02 -10.87 -29.31
C ILE A 374 -11.27 -11.60 -28.81
N LYS A 375 -11.38 -12.91 -29.07
CA LYS A 375 -12.53 -13.72 -28.66
C LYS A 375 -12.71 -13.74 -27.14
N THR A 376 -11.60 -13.78 -26.41
CA THR A 376 -11.60 -13.74 -24.94
C THR A 376 -11.93 -12.34 -24.44
N TRP A 377 -11.41 -11.28 -25.07
CA TRP A 377 -11.74 -9.88 -24.76
C TRP A 377 -13.22 -9.60 -24.94
N MET A 378 -13.84 -10.06 -26.04
CA MET A 378 -15.29 -9.91 -26.26
C MET A 378 -16.13 -10.55 -25.15
N ALA A 379 -15.67 -11.68 -24.61
CA ALA A 379 -16.33 -12.37 -23.50
C ALA A 379 -15.97 -11.79 -22.12
N HIS A 380 -15.05 -10.84 -22.05
CA HIS A 380 -14.55 -10.27 -20.80
C HIS A 380 -15.45 -9.14 -20.30
N GLN A 381 -16.72 -9.49 -20.07
CA GLN A 381 -17.81 -8.61 -19.68
C GLN A 381 -18.48 -9.09 -18.39
N SER A 382 -19.26 -8.21 -17.79
CA SER A 382 -20.09 -8.49 -16.62
C SER A 382 -21.45 -7.83 -16.83
N GLU A 383 -22.54 -8.58 -16.75
CA GLU A 383 -23.90 -8.04 -16.73
C GLU A 383 -24.37 -7.72 -15.30
N GLY A 384 -23.80 -8.39 -14.30
CA GLY A 384 -24.07 -8.16 -12.89
C GLY A 384 -23.09 -7.21 -12.19
N PHE A 385 -23.43 -6.86 -10.95
CA PHE A 385 -22.49 -6.25 -10.00
C PHE A 385 -22.35 -7.12 -8.76
N MET A 386 -21.14 -7.16 -8.22
CA MET A 386 -20.90 -7.77 -6.92
C MET A 386 -21.63 -6.98 -5.84
N GLN A 387 -22.29 -7.69 -4.93
CA GLN A 387 -22.81 -7.13 -3.70
C GLN A 387 -21.67 -6.50 -2.90
N ALA A 388 -21.93 -5.31 -2.33
CA ALA A 388 -21.03 -4.67 -1.38
C ALA A 388 -21.32 -5.18 0.04
N ALA A 389 -20.28 -5.60 0.75
CA ALA A 389 -20.37 -6.23 2.06
C ALA A 389 -20.36 -5.22 3.20
N ASP A 390 -21.16 -5.46 4.25
CA ASP A 390 -21.13 -4.68 5.49
C ASP A 390 -20.11 -5.21 6.51
N THR A 391 -18.82 -4.99 6.23
CA THR A 391 -17.74 -5.32 7.17
C THR A 391 -17.49 -4.19 8.17
N LEU A 392 -16.85 -4.55 9.30
CA LEU A 392 -16.66 -3.66 10.45
C LEU A 392 -15.95 -2.36 10.08
N TYR A 393 -14.76 -2.47 9.47
CA TYR A 393 -13.97 -1.29 9.10
C TYR A 393 -14.27 -0.82 7.67
N GLY A 394 -15.02 -1.58 6.88
CA GLY A 394 -15.40 -1.22 5.52
C GLY A 394 -14.26 -1.34 4.53
N PHE A 395 -13.46 -2.40 4.62
CA PHE A 395 -12.43 -2.69 3.63
C PHE A 395 -13.02 -3.20 2.31
N TYR A 396 -12.28 -2.97 1.24
CA TYR A 396 -12.52 -3.58 -0.07
C TYR A 396 -11.21 -4.10 -0.68
N LEU A 397 -11.35 -5.07 -1.59
CA LEU A 397 -10.24 -5.64 -2.34
C LEU A 397 -10.28 -5.16 -3.80
N GLY A 398 -9.12 -4.73 -4.29
CA GLY A 398 -8.97 -4.05 -5.56
C GLY A 398 -9.60 -2.66 -5.53
N SER A 399 -10.07 -2.19 -6.68
CA SER A 399 -10.86 -0.97 -6.76
C SER A 399 -11.70 -0.94 -8.04
N ARG A 400 -12.71 -0.07 -8.05
CA ARG A 400 -13.51 0.19 -9.25
C ARG A 400 -12.73 1.17 -10.14
N TRP A 401 -12.81 1.04 -11.47
CA TRP A 401 -12.31 2.08 -12.38
C TRP A 401 -12.90 3.47 -12.04
N ALA A 402 -14.17 3.48 -11.62
CA ALA A 402 -14.87 4.69 -11.20
C ALA A 402 -14.24 5.37 -9.96
N ASP A 403 -13.52 4.63 -9.12
CA ASP A 403 -12.86 5.13 -7.91
C ASP A 403 -11.48 5.78 -8.23
N GLY A 404 -10.97 5.59 -9.46
CA GLY A 404 -9.64 6.00 -9.91
C GLY A 404 -9.38 7.50 -10.03
N SER A 405 -10.28 8.38 -9.57
CA SER A 405 -10.07 9.84 -9.55
C SER A 405 -9.01 10.30 -8.54
N ARG A 406 -8.55 9.41 -7.65
CA ARG A 406 -7.66 9.73 -6.53
C ARG A 406 -6.18 9.74 -6.92
N ILE A 407 -5.90 10.12 -8.16
CA ILE A 407 -4.53 10.28 -8.65
C ILE A 407 -3.99 11.58 -8.06
N GLY A 408 -2.76 11.53 -7.53
CA GLY A 408 -2.07 12.70 -7.01
C GLY A 408 -2.13 13.85 -8.01
N THR A 409 -2.61 15.01 -7.55
CA THR A 409 -2.80 16.24 -8.34
C THR A 409 -1.52 16.80 -8.95
N VAL A 410 -0.36 16.27 -8.58
CA VAL A 410 0.95 16.76 -9.00
C VAL A 410 1.48 15.84 -10.10
N GLY A 411 1.09 16.09 -11.36
CA GLY A 411 1.82 15.54 -12.52
C GLY A 411 1.02 15.24 -13.78
N ASN A 412 -0.28 14.91 -13.67
CA ASN A 412 -1.09 14.53 -14.84
C ASN A 412 -1.87 15.72 -15.40
N THR A 413 -1.21 16.51 -16.23
CA THR A 413 -1.83 17.62 -16.97
C THR A 413 -2.91 17.11 -17.92
N ALA A 414 -4.01 17.84 -18.04
CA ALA A 414 -4.99 17.59 -19.08
C ALA A 414 -4.31 17.64 -20.46
N ALA A 415 -4.75 16.78 -21.37
CA ALA A 415 -4.31 16.89 -22.75
C ALA A 415 -5.19 17.95 -23.46
N PRO A 416 -4.62 18.85 -24.28
CA PRO A 416 -5.43 19.78 -25.06
C PRO A 416 -6.42 19.00 -25.95
N PRO A 417 -7.71 19.35 -25.98
CA PRO A 417 -8.65 18.70 -26.89
C PRO A 417 -8.28 19.01 -28.35
N PRO A 418 -8.44 18.05 -29.27
CA PRO A 418 -8.21 18.27 -30.70
C PRO A 418 -9.30 19.18 -31.29
N ALA A 419 -8.96 19.89 -32.37
CA ALA A 419 -9.93 20.71 -33.10
C ALA A 419 -10.85 19.86 -33.98
N ALA A 420 -10.37 18.70 -34.45
CA ALA A 420 -11.12 17.76 -35.25
C ALA A 420 -10.70 16.31 -34.97
N ASP A 421 -11.59 15.36 -35.28
CA ASP A 421 -11.27 13.93 -35.22
C ASP A 421 -10.46 13.47 -36.45
N ASN A 422 -9.29 14.08 -36.64
CA ASN A 422 -8.40 13.85 -37.77
C ASN A 422 -7.03 13.38 -37.27
N PRO A 423 -6.51 12.23 -37.73
CA PRO A 423 -5.15 11.77 -37.38
C PRO A 423 -4.02 12.77 -37.63
N ALA A 424 -4.23 13.78 -38.48
CA ALA A 424 -3.27 14.87 -38.71
C ALA A 424 -3.27 15.95 -37.61
N ASP A 425 -4.27 15.98 -36.72
CA ASP A 425 -4.30 16.88 -35.57
C ASP A 425 -3.26 16.43 -34.53
N LEU A 426 -2.33 17.32 -34.20
CA LEU A 426 -1.20 17.04 -33.32
C LEU A 426 -1.64 16.73 -31.87
N ASN A 427 -2.83 17.19 -31.46
CA ASN A 427 -3.35 16.99 -30.11
C ASN A 427 -4.13 15.67 -29.97
N LEU A 428 -4.66 15.12 -31.07
CA LEU A 428 -5.60 13.98 -31.03
C LEU A 428 -4.99 12.76 -30.33
N ARG A 429 -3.76 12.38 -30.67
CA ARG A 429 -3.11 11.20 -30.08
C ARG A 429 -2.87 11.37 -28.58
N GLY A 430 -2.40 12.55 -28.15
CA GLY A 430 -2.19 12.85 -26.72
C GLY A 430 -3.49 12.89 -25.93
N PHE A 431 -4.55 13.45 -26.52
CA PHE A 431 -5.89 13.50 -25.94
C PHE A 431 -6.51 12.10 -25.78
N ILE A 432 -6.43 11.27 -26.81
CA ILE A 432 -6.89 9.86 -26.74
C ILE A 432 -6.09 9.10 -25.69
N ALA A 433 -4.76 9.21 -25.69
CA ALA A 433 -3.91 8.56 -24.70
C ALA A 433 -4.33 8.92 -23.26
N ARG A 434 -4.60 10.21 -23.01
CA ARG A 434 -5.06 10.69 -21.71
C ARG A 434 -6.40 10.08 -21.32
N LEU A 435 -7.40 10.11 -22.21
CA LEU A 435 -8.74 9.58 -21.92
C LEU A 435 -8.73 8.07 -21.60
N TYR A 436 -7.89 7.31 -22.29
CA TYR A 436 -7.74 5.87 -22.08
C TYR A 436 -7.03 5.52 -20.76
N ASP A 437 -6.44 6.49 -20.06
CA ASP A 437 -5.98 6.29 -18.67
C ASP A 437 -7.12 5.79 -17.76
N PHE A 438 -8.39 6.04 -18.11
CA PHE A 438 -9.54 5.48 -17.39
C PHE A 438 -9.49 3.95 -17.31
N TYR A 439 -8.97 3.28 -18.33
CA TYR A 439 -8.88 1.82 -18.38
C TYR A 439 -7.59 1.26 -17.75
N LYS A 440 -6.65 2.11 -17.31
CA LYS A 440 -5.47 1.67 -16.54
C LYS A 440 -5.95 1.03 -15.24
N ALA A 441 -5.71 -0.28 -15.12
CA ALA A 441 -6.27 -1.03 -14.01
C ALA A 441 -5.48 -0.73 -12.74
N PRO A 442 -6.15 -0.34 -11.64
CA PRO A 442 -5.50 -0.30 -10.34
C PRO A 442 -5.12 -1.73 -9.90
N PRO A 443 -4.18 -1.89 -8.96
CA PRO A 443 -3.77 -3.21 -8.49
C PRO A 443 -4.96 -4.04 -7.99
N LEU A 444 -5.17 -5.21 -8.58
CA LEU A 444 -6.34 -6.07 -8.34
C LEU A 444 -6.37 -6.72 -6.95
N GLN A 445 -5.21 -6.75 -6.29
CA GLN A 445 -4.98 -7.41 -5.00
C GLN A 445 -4.76 -6.39 -3.86
N SER A 446 -4.83 -5.09 -4.15
CA SER A 446 -4.69 -4.05 -3.12
C SER A 446 -5.87 -4.10 -2.16
N LEU A 447 -5.60 -4.14 -0.87
CA LEU A 447 -6.60 -3.88 0.16
C LEU A 447 -6.64 -2.39 0.47
N GLY A 448 -7.82 -1.86 0.72
CA GLY A 448 -7.95 -0.48 1.16
C GLY A 448 -9.23 -0.20 1.92
N LEU A 449 -9.33 1.00 2.45
CA LEU A 449 -10.57 1.53 2.98
C LEU A 449 -11.52 1.85 1.81
N ASP A 450 -12.77 1.40 1.86
CA ASP A 450 -13.71 1.64 0.76
C ASP A 450 -14.10 3.15 0.73
N PRO A 451 -13.90 3.86 -0.39
CA PRO A 451 -14.35 5.26 -0.56
C PRO A 451 -15.81 5.54 -0.15
N ARG A 452 -16.68 4.54 -0.22
CA ARG A 452 -18.10 4.61 0.12
C ARG A 452 -18.37 4.33 1.59
N ARG A 453 -17.39 3.86 2.37
CA ARG A 453 -17.55 3.61 3.81
C ARG A 453 -16.95 4.71 4.69
N HIS A 454 -16.13 5.58 4.11
CA HIS A 454 -15.43 6.65 4.83
C HIS A 454 -15.67 8.02 4.21
N ALA A 455 -15.75 9.05 5.07
CA ALA A 455 -15.90 10.43 4.64
C ALA A 455 -14.71 10.87 3.73
N PRO A 456 -14.94 11.52 2.58
CA PRO A 456 -13.86 12.01 1.71
C PRO A 456 -12.89 12.97 2.40
N GLU A 457 -13.35 13.67 3.44
CA GLU A 457 -12.55 14.57 4.28
C GLU A 457 -11.58 13.82 5.22
N LEU A 458 -11.85 12.53 5.49
CA LEU A 458 -11.10 11.67 6.41
C LEU A 458 -10.46 10.48 5.70
N TYR A 459 -10.37 10.51 4.38
CA TYR A 459 -9.78 9.46 3.57
C TYR A 459 -8.35 9.79 3.12
N ALA A 460 -7.35 9.03 3.58
CA ALA A 460 -5.97 9.13 3.10
C ALA A 460 -5.73 8.30 1.84
N THR A 461 -4.87 8.80 0.95
CA THR A 461 -4.20 7.95 -0.05
C THR A 461 -3.00 7.25 0.59
N SER A 462 -2.40 6.27 -0.10
CA SER A 462 -1.23 5.51 0.39
C SER A 462 -0.06 6.39 0.82
N GLY A 463 0.13 7.57 0.21
CA GLY A 463 1.25 8.48 0.50
C GLY A 463 1.00 9.52 1.59
N THR A 464 -0.19 9.54 2.21
CA THR A 464 -0.55 10.55 3.23
C THR A 464 -1.01 9.88 4.51
N THR A 465 -0.51 10.31 5.66
CA THR A 465 -1.09 9.93 6.95
C THR A 465 -2.45 10.60 7.12
N ASN A 466 -3.46 9.85 7.57
CA ASN A 466 -4.72 10.42 8.02
C ASN A 466 -5.14 9.82 9.36
N ALA A 467 -4.80 10.53 10.43
CA ALA A 467 -5.14 10.17 11.80
C ALA A 467 -6.65 10.05 12.07
N GLY A 468 -7.50 10.64 11.22
CA GLY A 468 -8.96 10.72 11.45
C GLY A 468 -9.79 9.57 10.86
N ASN A 469 -9.18 8.55 10.25
CA ASN A 469 -9.95 7.43 9.71
C ASN A 469 -10.54 6.54 10.83
N SER A 470 -11.61 5.81 10.50
CA SER A 470 -12.36 5.00 11.46
C SER A 470 -11.53 3.92 12.17
N VAL A 471 -10.52 3.35 11.50
CA VAL A 471 -9.64 2.32 12.09
C VAL A 471 -8.73 2.94 13.14
N LEU A 472 -8.18 4.13 12.89
CA LEU A 472 -7.34 4.81 13.88
C LEU A 472 -8.15 5.35 15.05
N ALA A 473 -9.36 5.85 14.80
CA ALA A 473 -10.29 6.21 15.87
C ALA A 473 -10.65 4.98 16.73
N TYR A 474 -10.78 3.81 16.11
CA TYR A 474 -10.96 2.54 16.81
C TYR A 474 -9.75 2.19 17.67
N LEU A 475 -8.54 2.25 17.10
CA LEU A 475 -7.30 1.98 17.82
C LEU A 475 -7.11 2.89 19.02
N ASP A 476 -7.34 4.20 18.88
CA ASP A 476 -7.16 5.17 19.97
C ASP A 476 -8.05 4.89 21.20
N GLY A 477 -9.21 4.27 20.96
CA GLY A 477 -10.14 3.82 21.98
C GLY A 477 -9.81 2.47 22.62
N LEU A 478 -8.67 1.85 22.32
CA LEU A 478 -8.33 0.51 22.82
C LEU A 478 -7.60 0.52 24.17
N PHE A 479 -8.19 -0.19 25.13
CA PHE A 479 -7.68 -0.43 26.46
C PHE A 479 -7.45 -1.92 26.66
N THR A 480 -6.39 -2.27 27.39
CA THR A 480 -6.14 -3.67 27.77
C THR A 480 -7.22 -4.16 28.74
N GLU A 481 -7.53 -5.46 28.69
CA GLU A 481 -8.36 -6.12 29.72
C GLU A 481 -7.67 -6.17 31.10
N ASP A 482 -6.36 -5.90 31.13
CA ASP A 482 -5.48 -5.64 32.29
C ASP A 482 -6.08 -4.75 33.38
N LEU A 483 -5.80 -4.99 34.68
CA LEU A 483 -5.94 -3.97 35.72
C LEU A 483 -4.56 -3.52 36.23
N PRO A 484 -4.26 -2.20 36.28
CA PRO A 484 -5.05 -1.13 35.66
C PRO A 484 -5.13 -1.33 34.15
N SER A 485 -6.19 -0.84 33.50
CA SER A 485 -6.41 -0.95 32.05
C SER A 485 -5.80 0.26 31.35
N PRO A 486 -4.49 0.29 31.00
CA PRO A 486 -3.94 1.40 30.24
C PRO A 486 -4.60 1.53 28.87
N ASN A 487 -4.73 2.77 28.40
CA ASN A 487 -4.95 3.04 26.99
C ASN A 487 -3.66 2.67 26.23
N VAL A 488 -3.61 1.45 25.73
CA VAL A 488 -2.51 1.00 24.86
C VAL A 488 -2.73 1.49 23.43
N GLY A 489 -3.98 1.73 23.03
CA GLY A 489 -4.40 2.26 21.75
C GLY A 489 -3.57 3.44 21.23
N ALA A 490 -3.32 4.40 22.12
CA ALA A 490 -2.61 5.63 21.82
C ALA A 490 -1.18 5.41 21.28
N VAL A 491 -0.53 4.25 21.47
CA VAL A 491 0.83 4.01 20.93
C VAL A 491 0.84 3.75 19.42
N TRP A 492 -0.29 3.32 18.84
CA TRP A 492 -0.42 3.01 17.40
C TRP A 492 -0.92 4.18 16.57
N THR A 493 -1.66 5.12 17.18
CA THR A 493 -2.13 6.34 16.50
C THR A 493 -0.91 7.09 15.94
N PRO A 494 -0.83 7.39 14.63
CA PRO A 494 0.35 8.01 14.04
C PRO A 494 0.52 9.45 14.55
N ASP A 495 1.77 9.89 14.65
CA ASP A 495 2.14 11.28 14.90
C ASP A 495 3.29 11.62 13.95
N ASP A 496 3.03 12.47 12.97
CA ASP A 496 4.04 12.85 11.95
C ASP A 496 4.99 13.95 12.45
N THR A 497 4.92 14.33 13.73
CA THR A 497 5.83 15.30 14.33
C THR A 497 6.90 14.66 15.20
N LYS A 498 6.77 13.36 15.52
CA LYS A 498 7.70 12.66 16.40
C LYS A 498 7.79 11.17 16.11
N PHE A 499 8.96 10.62 16.41
CA PHE A 499 9.19 9.18 16.39
C PHE A 499 8.24 8.44 17.34
N LYS A 500 7.57 7.39 16.84
CA LYS A 500 6.76 6.46 17.64
C LYS A 500 7.15 5.03 17.31
N ARG A 501 7.69 4.35 18.32
CA ARG A 501 8.20 2.97 18.24
C ARG A 501 7.18 1.93 17.76
N SER A 502 5.88 2.18 18.00
CA SER A 502 4.78 1.27 17.61
C SER A 502 3.93 1.78 16.45
N ARG A 503 4.31 2.91 15.81
CA ARG A 503 3.73 3.29 14.51
C ARG A 503 3.80 2.07 13.58
N GLY A 504 2.90 1.85 12.63
CA GLY A 504 3.08 0.79 11.62
C GLY A 504 2.90 -0.65 12.09
N LEU A 505 2.92 -0.92 13.39
CA LEU A 505 2.80 -2.27 13.96
C LEU A 505 1.33 -2.64 14.24
N VAL A 506 0.48 -2.40 13.24
CA VAL A 506 -0.95 -2.73 13.24
C VAL A 506 -1.21 -3.67 12.07
N GLY A 507 -1.60 -4.91 12.36
CA GLY A 507 -1.96 -5.90 11.36
C GLY A 507 -3.46 -6.14 11.31
N VAL A 508 -4.12 -5.78 10.21
CA VAL A 508 -5.53 -6.11 9.98
C VAL A 508 -5.60 -7.44 9.23
N LEU A 509 -6.04 -8.48 9.91
CA LEU A 509 -6.24 -9.79 9.30
C LEU A 509 -7.65 -9.82 8.70
N VAL A 510 -7.74 -10.15 7.41
CA VAL A 510 -8.99 -10.06 6.65
C VAL A 510 -9.49 -11.44 6.23
N HIS A 511 -10.67 -11.82 6.70
CA HIS A 511 -11.30 -13.09 6.33
C HIS A 511 -11.89 -13.03 4.91
N ASP A 512 -11.03 -13.25 3.92
CA ASP A 512 -11.40 -13.46 2.51
C ASP A 512 -10.56 -14.61 1.92
N THR A 513 -11.10 -15.27 0.91
CA THR A 513 -10.45 -16.38 0.20
C THR A 513 -9.50 -15.90 -0.89
N LEU A 514 -9.67 -14.67 -1.36
CA LEU A 514 -8.88 -14.08 -2.42
C LEU A 514 -7.53 -13.60 -1.89
N LEU A 515 -6.51 -13.62 -2.75
CA LEU A 515 -5.22 -12.98 -2.45
C LEU A 515 -5.38 -11.45 -2.41
N GLY A 516 -4.92 -10.84 -1.31
CA GLY A 516 -4.84 -9.40 -1.18
C GLY A 516 -3.99 -8.94 0.00
N GLY A 517 -3.30 -7.82 -0.17
CA GLY A 517 -2.40 -7.26 0.82
C GLY A 517 -2.04 -5.82 0.48
N GLN A 518 -1.87 -4.96 1.50
CA GLN A 518 -1.41 -3.57 1.30
C GLN A 518 -0.99 -2.94 2.64
N ALA A 519 0.12 -2.17 2.62
CA ALA A 519 0.40 -1.15 3.61
C ALA A 519 -0.48 0.09 3.40
N LEU A 520 -1.15 0.55 4.46
CA LEU A 520 -2.14 1.62 4.43
C LEU A 520 -1.73 2.80 5.31
N ASN A 521 -2.30 3.96 4.97
CA ASN A 521 -2.16 5.19 5.75
C ASN A 521 -0.68 5.55 5.98
N ASN A 522 0.11 5.62 4.90
CA ASN A 522 1.54 5.91 4.95
C ASN A 522 2.32 4.98 5.91
N GLY A 523 2.11 3.67 5.74
CA GLY A 523 2.77 2.62 6.52
C GLY A 523 2.38 2.61 8.01
N THR A 524 1.22 3.15 8.38
CA THR A 524 0.74 3.14 9.78
C THR A 524 0.09 1.80 10.15
N MET A 525 -0.45 1.09 9.17
CA MET A 525 -1.04 -0.24 9.35
C MET A 525 -0.87 -1.03 8.06
N MET A 526 -0.96 -2.36 8.18
CA MET A 526 -1.06 -3.25 7.03
C MET A 526 -2.35 -4.04 7.10
N ALA A 527 -2.83 -4.50 5.96
CA ALA A 527 -3.93 -5.43 5.86
C ALA A 527 -3.56 -6.56 4.91
N THR A 528 -3.97 -7.78 5.25
CA THR A 528 -3.76 -8.97 4.41
C THR A 528 -4.93 -9.92 4.53
N THR A 529 -5.32 -10.53 3.41
CA THR A 529 -6.31 -11.60 3.40
C THR A 529 -5.72 -12.92 3.89
N LEU A 530 -6.59 -13.86 4.28
CA LEU A 530 -6.18 -15.19 4.73
C LEU A 530 -5.92 -16.17 3.57
N GLY A 531 -6.66 -16.02 2.46
CA GLY A 531 -6.58 -16.93 1.32
C GLY A 531 -5.75 -16.42 0.16
N MET A 532 -5.46 -17.31 -0.79
CA MET A 532 -4.60 -17.03 -1.97
C MET A 532 -5.31 -17.30 -3.30
N ARG A 533 -6.64 -17.32 -3.35
CA ARG A 533 -7.38 -17.62 -4.59
C ARG A 533 -7.38 -16.42 -5.53
N ASP A 534 -7.43 -16.71 -6.83
CA ASP A 534 -7.56 -15.67 -7.86
C ASP A 534 -9.00 -15.46 -8.37
N ARG A 535 -9.86 -16.47 -8.19
CA ARG A 535 -11.25 -16.49 -8.68
C ARG A 535 -12.24 -16.08 -7.59
N VAL A 536 -13.17 -15.22 -7.97
CA VAL A 536 -14.26 -14.70 -7.14
C VAL A 536 -15.48 -15.61 -7.26
N GLU A 537 -15.68 -16.51 -6.31
CA GLU A 537 -16.88 -17.36 -6.29
C GLU A 537 -18.12 -16.54 -5.91
N PHE A 538 -19.18 -16.63 -6.73
CA PHE A 538 -20.46 -15.96 -6.50
C PHE A 538 -21.63 -16.82 -6.97
N THR A 539 -22.84 -16.48 -6.51
CA THR A 539 -24.12 -16.98 -7.02
C THR A 539 -24.95 -15.82 -7.60
N THR A 540 -25.83 -16.15 -8.53
CA THR A 540 -26.81 -15.22 -9.12
C THR A 540 -28.22 -15.66 -8.80
N GLY A 541 -29.11 -14.74 -8.44
CA GLY A 541 -30.56 -14.97 -8.44
C GLY A 541 -31.12 -15.82 -7.30
N LEU A 542 -30.35 -16.13 -6.25
CA LEU A 542 -30.90 -16.76 -5.03
C LEU A 542 -31.64 -15.70 -4.20
N GLY A 543 -32.97 -15.64 -4.34
CA GLY A 543 -33.86 -14.80 -3.53
C GLY A 543 -34.14 -13.40 -4.08
N ASP A 544 -33.44 -12.97 -5.15
CA ASP A 544 -33.65 -11.67 -5.77
C ASP A 544 -34.82 -11.69 -6.77
N PRO A 545 -35.57 -10.59 -6.92
CA PRO A 545 -36.62 -10.47 -7.95
C PRO A 545 -36.09 -10.81 -9.36
N PRO A 546 -36.90 -11.47 -10.21
CA PRO A 546 -36.51 -11.80 -11.58
C PRO A 546 -35.95 -10.59 -12.34
N GLY A 547 -34.74 -10.72 -12.88
CA GLY A 547 -34.11 -9.69 -13.70
C GLY A 547 -33.19 -8.70 -12.99
N ARG A 548 -32.87 -8.91 -11.71
CA ARG A 548 -31.75 -8.23 -11.03
C ARG A 548 -30.51 -9.15 -11.02
N PRO A 549 -29.46 -8.85 -11.81
CA PRO A 549 -28.25 -9.67 -11.86
C PRO A 549 -27.31 -9.31 -10.67
N ILE A 550 -27.78 -9.47 -9.44
CA ILE A 550 -26.93 -9.30 -8.26
C ILE A 550 -26.04 -10.54 -8.14
N MET A 551 -24.73 -10.31 -8.03
CA MET A 551 -23.75 -11.37 -7.77
C MET A 551 -23.39 -11.36 -6.29
N ARG A 552 -23.82 -12.39 -5.57
CA ARG A 552 -23.57 -12.53 -4.13
C ARG A 552 -22.37 -13.43 -3.92
N ARG A 553 -21.37 -12.97 -3.16
CA ARG A 553 -20.17 -13.77 -2.84
C ARG A 553 -20.59 -15.08 -2.19
N VAL A 554 -19.96 -16.18 -2.60
CA VAL A 554 -20.08 -17.44 -1.85
C VAL A 554 -19.08 -17.36 -0.69
N PRO A 555 -19.54 -17.27 0.58
CA PRO A 555 -18.61 -17.30 1.69
C PRO A 555 -17.91 -18.66 1.74
N PRO A 556 -16.65 -18.71 2.18
CA PRO A 556 -15.97 -19.98 2.39
C PRO A 556 -16.76 -20.87 3.34
N ARG A 557 -16.77 -22.17 3.03
CA ARG A 557 -17.42 -23.17 3.88
C ARG A 557 -16.87 -23.08 5.31
N PRO A 558 -17.72 -23.32 6.33
CA PRO A 558 -17.24 -23.45 7.69
C PRO A 558 -16.07 -24.42 7.78
N VAL A 559 -15.08 -24.05 8.58
CA VAL A 559 -13.87 -24.82 8.83
C VAL A 559 -14.24 -26.21 9.38
N PRO A 560 -13.96 -27.32 8.66
CA PRO A 560 -14.28 -28.65 9.16
C PRO A 560 -13.30 -29.06 10.27
N PRO A 561 -13.67 -29.98 11.20
CA PRO A 561 -12.83 -30.33 12.35
C PRO A 561 -11.43 -30.86 12.00
N ASN A 562 -11.27 -31.42 10.80
CA ASN A 562 -10.03 -32.00 10.25
C ASN A 562 -9.19 -31.02 9.42
N ASN A 563 -9.73 -29.87 9.04
CA ASN A 563 -8.98 -28.76 8.45
C ASN A 563 -9.35 -27.48 9.22
N ARG A 564 -8.86 -27.38 10.46
CA ARG A 564 -9.12 -26.27 11.40
C ARG A 564 -8.66 -24.89 10.90
N HIS A 565 -8.00 -24.84 9.75
CA HIS A 565 -7.39 -23.62 9.22
C HIS A 565 -8.17 -23.05 8.04
N GLY A 566 -9.14 -23.80 7.50
CA GLY A 566 -10.07 -23.30 6.49
C GLY A 566 -9.36 -22.84 5.23
N VAL A 567 -9.34 -21.52 5.03
CA VAL A 567 -8.75 -20.85 3.85
C VAL A 567 -7.36 -20.26 4.12
N VAL A 568 -6.84 -20.42 5.33
CA VAL A 568 -5.60 -19.78 5.77
C VAL A 568 -4.38 -20.50 5.20
N GLU A 569 -3.58 -19.77 4.42
CA GLU A 569 -2.25 -20.21 3.98
C GLU A 569 -1.18 -19.63 4.92
N PHE A 570 -0.91 -20.33 6.03
CA PHE A 570 -0.08 -19.79 7.13
C PHE A 570 1.32 -19.34 6.70
N GLY A 571 2.01 -20.09 5.83
CA GLY A 571 3.35 -19.72 5.39
C GLY A 571 3.36 -18.37 4.69
N HIS A 572 2.48 -18.19 3.70
CA HIS A 572 2.29 -16.92 3.01
C HIS A 572 1.83 -15.81 3.95
N LEU A 573 0.81 -16.05 4.78
CA LEU A 573 0.27 -15.06 5.72
C LEU A 573 1.35 -14.54 6.67
N ILE A 574 2.12 -15.44 7.30
CA ILE A 574 3.12 -15.07 8.30
C ILE A 574 4.30 -14.35 7.62
N ASN A 575 4.73 -14.81 6.44
CA ASN A 575 5.78 -14.10 5.68
C ASN A 575 5.34 -12.69 5.29
N THR A 576 4.10 -12.53 4.84
CA THR A 576 3.52 -11.23 4.50
C THR A 576 3.44 -10.35 5.74
N VAL A 577 2.88 -10.85 6.86
CA VAL A 577 2.80 -10.08 8.12
C VAL A 577 4.17 -9.54 8.55
N VAL A 578 5.19 -10.40 8.53
CA VAL A 578 6.55 -10.02 8.96
C VAL A 578 7.23 -9.10 7.94
N HIS A 579 6.99 -9.30 6.64
CA HIS A 579 7.45 -8.40 5.58
C HIS A 579 6.85 -6.99 5.75
N GLU A 580 5.54 -6.90 5.93
CA GLU A 580 4.82 -5.63 6.09
C GLU A 580 5.24 -4.89 7.37
N PHE A 581 5.43 -5.61 8.48
CA PHE A 581 6.02 -5.00 9.68
C PHE A 581 7.48 -4.56 9.46
N GLY A 582 8.19 -5.15 8.49
CA GLY A 582 9.49 -4.67 8.03
C GLY A 582 9.47 -3.21 7.59
N HIS A 583 8.43 -2.78 6.88
CA HIS A 583 8.28 -1.38 6.45
C HIS A 583 8.24 -0.39 7.60
N ASN A 584 7.77 -0.82 8.78
CA ASN A 584 7.81 0.03 9.95
C ASN A 584 9.23 0.44 10.37
N PHE A 585 10.23 -0.37 10.05
CA PHE A 585 11.63 -0.09 10.35
C PHE A 585 12.31 0.69 9.22
N ALA A 586 11.52 1.43 8.43
CA ALA A 586 11.92 2.17 7.24
C ALA A 586 12.58 1.30 6.17
N LEU A 587 12.18 0.02 6.08
CA LEU A 587 12.62 -0.89 5.03
C LEU A 587 11.70 -0.74 3.82
N GLY A 588 12.28 -0.54 2.64
CA GLY A 588 11.61 -0.52 1.35
C GLY A 588 11.54 -1.89 0.70
N ASP A 589 10.63 -2.02 -0.26
CA ASP A 589 10.51 -3.18 -1.12
C ASP A 589 11.75 -3.36 -1.99
N GLU A 590 12.33 -4.55 -1.94
CA GLU A 590 13.53 -4.91 -2.68
C GLU A 590 13.20 -5.78 -3.90
N TYR A 591 11.94 -6.07 -4.23
CA TYR A 591 11.55 -6.80 -5.44
C TYR A 591 11.38 -5.90 -6.66
N GLU A 592 11.32 -6.53 -7.84
CA GLU A 592 11.15 -5.88 -9.14
C GLU A 592 9.89 -6.40 -9.83
N ASP A 593 9.00 -5.49 -10.22
CA ASP A 593 7.80 -5.79 -11.02
C ASP A 593 7.93 -5.26 -12.45
N VAL A 594 8.81 -4.27 -12.64
CA VAL A 594 8.99 -3.51 -13.87
C VAL A 594 10.43 -3.65 -14.36
N GLY A 595 10.59 -3.98 -15.65
CA GLY A 595 11.89 -3.99 -16.30
C GLY A 595 12.35 -2.59 -16.70
N GLY A 596 13.67 -2.38 -16.77
CA GLY A 596 14.27 -1.11 -17.15
C GLY A 596 14.52 -0.16 -15.98
N ASP A 597 15.04 1.03 -16.31
CA ASP A 597 15.33 2.11 -15.37
C ASP A 597 14.05 2.86 -14.98
N ASP A 598 13.91 3.16 -13.68
CA ASP A 598 12.98 4.21 -13.24
C ASP A 598 13.50 5.60 -13.63
N ALA A 599 12.75 6.30 -14.50
CA ALA A 599 13.07 7.65 -14.92
C ALA A 599 13.25 8.60 -13.74
N ASN A 600 12.45 8.46 -12.68
CA ASN A 600 12.55 9.27 -11.48
C ASN A 600 13.88 9.01 -10.77
N ALA A 601 14.19 7.74 -10.49
CA ALA A 601 15.44 7.37 -9.84
C ALA A 601 16.68 7.91 -10.56
N THR A 602 16.65 7.99 -11.90
CA THR A 602 17.77 8.51 -12.70
C THR A 602 17.93 10.03 -12.67
N GLY A 603 16.84 10.77 -12.53
CA GLY A 603 16.81 12.23 -12.62
C GLY A 603 16.90 12.98 -11.29
N PHE A 604 16.57 12.32 -10.17
CA PHE A 604 16.52 12.98 -8.86
C PHE A 604 17.88 12.96 -8.12
N PRO A 605 18.38 14.12 -7.63
CA PRO A 605 19.63 14.20 -6.90
C PRO A 605 19.53 13.80 -5.42
N GLN A 606 18.33 13.45 -4.95
CA GLN A 606 18.07 13.03 -3.57
C GLN A 606 17.93 11.51 -3.48
N ASP A 607 18.38 10.95 -2.37
CA ASP A 607 18.20 9.52 -2.10
C ASP A 607 16.73 9.20 -1.78
N VAL A 608 16.38 7.92 -1.86
CA VAL A 608 15.07 7.44 -1.40
C VAL A 608 14.95 7.51 0.13
N LYS A 609 13.72 7.77 0.60
CA LYS A 609 13.37 7.80 2.02
C LYS A 609 13.13 6.39 2.59
N LEU A 610 14.07 5.47 2.36
CA LEU A 610 14.02 4.06 2.80
C LEU A 610 15.45 3.61 3.14
N ASP A 611 15.70 3.04 4.32
CA ASP A 611 17.05 2.81 4.85
C ASP A 611 17.83 1.67 4.17
N ASN A 612 17.14 0.69 3.56
CA ASN A 612 17.74 -0.45 2.85
C ASN A 612 17.90 -0.24 1.33
N LEU A 613 17.42 0.89 0.79
CA LEU A 613 17.46 1.19 -0.64
C LEU A 613 18.23 2.48 -0.91
N ALA A 614 18.76 2.63 -2.13
CA ALA A 614 19.34 3.89 -2.60
C ALA A 614 19.02 4.16 -4.08
N SER A 615 18.92 5.42 -4.50
CA SER A 615 18.67 5.80 -5.91
C SER A 615 19.94 6.10 -6.69
N ILE A 616 19.97 5.76 -7.99
CA ILE A 616 21.11 6.02 -8.87
C ILE A 616 21.40 7.52 -9.02
N GLY A 617 20.38 8.37 -9.10
CA GLY A 617 20.54 9.82 -9.27
C GLY A 617 21.32 10.46 -8.12
N PHE A 618 21.13 9.96 -6.89
CA PHE A 618 21.91 10.34 -5.73
C PHE A 618 23.32 9.73 -5.74
N LEU A 619 23.42 8.42 -5.98
CA LEU A 619 24.66 7.67 -5.88
C LEU A 619 25.65 7.94 -7.02
N ARG A 620 25.23 8.45 -8.17
CA ARG A 620 26.08 8.55 -9.36
C ARG A 620 27.34 9.41 -9.11
N ILE A 621 28.48 8.95 -9.61
CA ILE A 621 29.69 9.77 -9.78
C ILE A 621 29.47 10.69 -10.98
N PRO A 622 29.57 12.03 -10.82
CA PRO A 622 29.43 12.94 -11.95
C PRO A 622 30.50 12.65 -13.03
N ALA A 623 30.07 12.22 -14.22
CA ALA A 623 30.92 12.05 -15.39
C ALA A 623 30.12 12.35 -16.68
N THR A 624 30.82 12.71 -17.75
CA THR A 624 30.28 12.94 -19.10
C THR A 624 30.68 11.76 -20.00
N PRO A 625 29.80 11.02 -20.72
CA PRO A 625 28.33 10.87 -20.63
C PRO A 625 27.90 10.03 -19.40
N PRO A 626 26.60 9.77 -19.13
CA PRO A 626 26.14 9.29 -17.81
C PRO A 626 26.64 7.88 -17.52
N GLY A 627 27.76 7.78 -16.81
CA GLY A 627 28.25 6.51 -16.29
C GLY A 627 27.33 5.96 -15.20
N ARG A 628 27.13 4.64 -15.16
CA ARG A 628 26.45 3.93 -14.05
C ARG A 628 27.37 3.66 -12.85
N ARG A 629 28.49 4.40 -12.76
CA ARG A 629 29.44 4.27 -11.67
C ARG A 629 28.89 4.96 -10.42
N LEU A 630 28.91 4.24 -9.32
CA LEU A 630 28.33 4.61 -8.04
C LEU A 630 29.40 5.14 -7.08
N ASP A 631 29.12 6.24 -6.41
CA ASP A 631 29.93 6.81 -5.35
C ASP A 631 29.71 6.02 -4.05
N GLY A 632 30.67 5.17 -3.69
CA GLY A 632 30.61 4.35 -2.49
C GLY A 632 30.52 5.16 -1.20
N ALA A 633 30.99 6.42 -1.19
CA ALA A 633 30.89 7.29 -0.03
C ALA A 633 29.44 7.73 0.26
N LYS A 634 28.57 7.67 -0.75
CA LYS A 634 27.14 7.98 -0.62
C LYS A 634 26.30 6.77 -0.23
N VAL A 635 26.83 5.55 -0.32
CA VAL A 635 26.10 4.34 0.05
C VAL A 635 25.99 4.25 1.57
N LYS A 636 24.83 4.65 2.09
CA LYS A 636 24.58 4.89 3.52
C LYS A 636 24.88 3.71 4.46
N TRP A 637 24.81 2.47 3.97
CA TRP A 637 25.08 1.29 4.79
C TRP A 637 26.56 0.83 4.80
N PHE A 638 27.44 1.43 3.98
CA PHE A 638 28.87 1.06 3.93
C PHE A 638 29.63 1.42 5.21
N VAL A 639 29.06 2.28 6.05
CA VAL A 639 29.69 2.79 7.28
C VAL A 639 29.12 2.17 8.55
N LEU A 640 28.16 1.24 8.45
CA LEU A 640 27.50 0.68 9.62
C LEU A 640 28.44 -0.26 10.37
N PRO A 641 28.68 -0.03 11.67
CA PRO A 641 29.67 -0.79 12.42
C PRO A 641 29.16 -2.20 12.77
N ARG A 642 30.10 -3.14 12.76
CA ARG A 642 29.97 -4.42 13.46
C ARG A 642 30.42 -4.26 14.91
N MET A 643 29.79 -4.96 15.83
CA MET A 643 29.94 -4.70 17.26
C MET A 643 30.32 -5.97 18.01
N ARG A 644 31.39 -5.89 18.81
CA ARG A 644 31.81 -6.96 19.72
C ARG A 644 30.98 -6.96 21.01
N VAL A 645 30.69 -5.77 21.51
CA VAL A 645 29.85 -5.52 22.69
C VAL A 645 28.91 -4.38 22.35
N SER A 646 27.65 -4.47 22.75
CA SER A 646 26.64 -3.44 22.51
C SER A 646 25.71 -3.24 23.71
N GLY A 647 25.21 -2.03 23.85
CA GLY A 647 24.24 -1.60 24.85
C GLY A 647 23.44 -0.39 24.35
N ARG A 648 22.35 -0.09 25.06
CA ARG A 648 21.62 1.17 24.91
C ARG A 648 21.69 1.95 26.21
N LEU A 649 21.69 3.27 26.10
CA LEU A 649 21.57 4.15 27.25
C LEU A 649 20.16 4.07 27.82
N LEU A 650 20.04 3.79 29.12
CA LEU A 650 18.75 3.79 29.83
C LEU A 650 18.35 5.18 30.34
N GLU A 651 19.32 6.07 30.44
CA GLU A 651 19.21 7.48 30.83
C GLU A 651 20.08 8.33 29.90
N ASP A 652 19.84 9.64 29.88
CA ASP A 652 20.76 10.58 29.26
C ASP A 652 22.16 10.47 29.91
N SER A 653 23.20 10.54 29.08
CA SER A 653 24.58 10.52 29.56
C SER A 653 24.90 11.75 30.42
N LYS A 654 25.76 11.61 31.43
CA LYS A 654 26.12 12.72 32.33
C LYS A 654 27.56 13.13 32.12
N ALA A 655 27.78 14.38 31.75
CA ALA A 655 29.13 14.95 31.72
C ALA A 655 29.67 15.08 33.15
N ILE A 656 30.87 14.57 33.38
CA ILE A 656 31.56 14.62 34.68
C ILE A 656 33.03 15.04 34.47
N PRO A 657 33.75 15.48 35.51
CA PRO A 657 35.14 15.95 35.34
C PRO A 657 36.08 14.94 34.67
N ALA A 658 35.85 13.63 34.88
CA ALA A 658 36.65 12.56 34.30
C ALA A 658 36.24 12.15 32.87
N GLY A 659 35.16 12.72 32.33
CA GLY A 659 34.63 12.40 31.00
C GLY A 659 33.10 12.32 30.97
N ILE A 660 32.56 11.19 30.51
CA ILE A 660 31.11 10.99 30.39
C ILE A 660 30.68 9.70 31.11
N GLU A 661 29.76 9.82 32.07
CA GLU A 661 29.11 8.69 32.73
C GLU A 661 27.93 8.20 31.88
N ILE A 662 27.82 6.89 31.74
CA ILE A 662 26.79 6.21 30.94
C ILE A 662 26.17 5.06 31.71
N THR A 663 24.85 4.94 31.58
CA THR A 663 24.02 3.93 32.25
C THR A 663 23.43 2.97 31.24
N VAL A 664 23.80 1.69 31.32
CA VAL A 664 23.31 0.62 30.42
C VAL A 664 22.52 -0.48 31.14
N GLY A 665 22.39 -0.37 32.47
CA GLY A 665 21.72 -1.36 33.31
C GLY A 665 22.63 -2.53 33.70
N THR A 666 22.14 -3.38 34.59
CA THR A 666 22.92 -4.46 35.22
C THR A 666 22.86 -5.78 34.44
N THR A 667 21.88 -5.95 33.57
CA THR A 667 21.69 -7.19 32.79
C THR A 667 22.81 -7.38 31.76
N GLY A 668 23.57 -8.47 31.89
CA GLY A 668 24.69 -8.80 31.00
C GLY A 668 25.81 -7.76 31.05
N PHE A 669 26.06 -7.15 32.22
CA PHE A 669 27.06 -6.10 32.41
C PHE A 669 28.50 -6.63 32.51
N ASP A 670 28.67 -7.93 32.75
CA ASP A 670 29.94 -8.66 32.75
C ASP A 670 30.74 -8.45 31.46
N LYS A 671 30.05 -8.32 30.31
CA LYS A 671 30.69 -8.01 29.02
C LYS A 671 31.38 -6.64 28.99
N TRP A 672 30.88 -5.66 29.74
CA TRP A 672 31.49 -4.32 29.84
C TRP A 672 32.70 -4.34 30.76
N VAL A 673 32.62 -5.07 31.88
CA VAL A 673 33.78 -5.33 32.75
C VAL A 673 34.88 -6.05 31.98
N LYS A 674 34.51 -7.05 31.17
CA LYS A 674 35.46 -7.73 30.27
C LYS A 674 36.04 -6.76 29.23
N ALA A 675 35.22 -5.92 28.60
CA ALA A 675 35.71 -4.93 27.64
C ALA A 675 36.72 -3.96 28.26
N TRP A 676 36.48 -3.52 29.49
CA TRP A 676 37.43 -2.73 30.27
C TRP A 676 38.75 -3.48 30.54
N ALA A 677 38.66 -4.72 31.03
CA ALA A 677 39.83 -5.56 31.30
C ALA A 677 40.66 -5.85 30.04
N ASP A 678 40.01 -5.95 28.88
CA ASP A 678 40.65 -6.11 27.57
C ASP A 678 41.26 -4.79 27.03
N ASN A 679 41.21 -3.67 27.79
CA ASN A 679 41.59 -2.31 27.35
C ASN A 679 40.90 -1.88 26.04
N ALA A 680 39.65 -2.30 25.83
CA ALA A 680 38.93 -1.96 24.62
C ALA A 680 38.47 -0.49 24.64
N THR A 681 38.37 0.09 23.44
CA THR A 681 37.78 1.42 23.27
C THR A 681 36.30 1.32 22.93
N VAL A 682 35.55 2.32 23.38
CA VAL A 682 34.10 2.39 23.27
C VAL A 682 33.70 3.52 22.33
N SER A 683 32.62 3.30 21.58
CA SER A 683 31.98 4.29 20.75
C SER A 683 30.57 4.59 21.27
N LEU A 684 30.17 5.85 21.17
CA LEU A 684 28.84 6.35 21.49
C LEU A 684 28.20 6.94 20.24
N GLN A 685 26.92 6.66 20.02
CA GLN A 685 26.15 7.18 18.89
C GLN A 685 24.75 7.57 19.35
N ASN A 686 24.37 8.82 19.13
CA ASN A 686 23.02 9.31 19.42
C ASN A 686 21.98 8.56 18.57
N PHE A 687 20.88 8.16 19.19
CA PHE A 687 19.72 7.64 18.49
C PHE A 687 18.92 8.81 17.92
N ALA A 688 18.72 8.82 16.60
CA ALA A 688 18.11 9.94 15.90
C ALA A 688 17.21 9.47 14.75
N ALA A 689 16.20 8.64 15.07
CA ALA A 689 15.17 8.29 14.10
C ALA A 689 14.23 9.47 13.84
N THR A 690 13.75 9.59 12.60
CA THR A 690 12.71 10.56 12.21
C THR A 690 11.31 10.08 12.63
N GLU A 691 10.29 10.91 12.42
CA GLU A 691 8.87 10.57 12.52
C GLU A 691 8.45 9.37 11.64
N PHE A 692 9.20 9.10 10.56
CA PHE A 692 9.03 7.98 9.64
C PHE A 692 10.01 6.84 9.91
N ASN A 693 10.61 6.81 11.10
CA ASN A 693 11.55 5.79 11.54
C ASN A 693 12.85 5.69 10.72
N LEU A 694 13.14 6.64 9.82
CA LEU A 694 14.41 6.70 9.08
C LEU A 694 15.59 6.89 10.02
N GLN A 695 16.62 6.07 9.86
CA GLN A 695 17.80 6.01 10.72
C GLN A 695 19.07 6.39 9.96
N LEU A 696 19.07 6.30 8.62
CA LEU A 696 20.23 6.55 7.78
C LEU A 696 20.08 7.84 6.95
N PRO A 697 21.21 8.50 6.60
CA PRO A 697 22.58 8.20 7.03
C PRO A 697 22.79 8.46 8.53
N LEU A 698 23.69 7.71 9.16
CA LEU A 698 24.04 7.94 10.56
C LEU A 698 24.61 9.35 10.74
N LYS A 699 24.08 10.10 11.71
CA LYS A 699 24.57 11.45 12.01
C LYS A 699 26.02 11.38 12.52
N THR A 700 26.87 12.19 11.90
CA THR A 700 28.30 12.30 12.24
C THR A 700 28.60 13.62 12.94
N GLY A 701 29.65 13.65 13.79
CA GLY A 701 30.13 14.83 14.49
C GLY A 701 30.15 14.64 16.00
N PRO A 702 30.93 15.42 16.77
CA PRO A 702 31.19 15.14 18.20
C PRO A 702 29.94 15.13 19.11
N ALA A 703 28.88 15.86 18.72
CA ALA A 703 27.61 15.87 19.44
C ALA A 703 26.68 14.69 19.07
N GLN A 704 27.03 13.91 18.05
CA GLN A 704 26.20 12.83 17.51
C GLN A 704 26.91 11.47 17.62
N ALA A 705 28.23 11.47 17.51
CA ALA A 705 29.05 10.27 17.53
C ALA A 705 30.41 10.56 18.18
N LEU A 706 30.81 9.71 19.12
CA LEU A 706 32.16 9.65 19.66
C LEU A 706 32.72 8.26 19.42
N LYS A 707 34.00 8.18 19.07
CA LYS A 707 34.68 6.91 18.77
C LYS A 707 35.98 6.81 19.56
N GLY A 708 36.41 5.58 19.84
CA GLY A 708 37.73 5.34 20.41
C GLY A 708 37.89 5.80 21.87
N LEU A 709 36.81 5.91 22.64
CA LEU A 709 36.84 6.40 24.01
C LEU A 709 37.35 5.29 24.96
N PRO A 710 38.44 5.51 25.72
CA PRO A 710 38.85 4.55 26.73
C PRO A 710 37.98 4.69 27.99
N PHE A 711 37.88 3.62 28.76
CA PHE A 711 37.29 3.67 30.10
C PHE A 711 38.13 4.56 31.03
N ALA A 712 37.49 5.36 31.87
CA ALA A 712 38.19 6.14 32.88
C ALA A 712 38.66 5.28 34.04
N ASP A 713 37.76 4.40 34.52
CA ASP A 713 37.93 3.49 35.65
C ASP A 713 37.18 2.17 35.39
N ARG A 714 37.28 1.22 36.33
CA ARG A 714 36.52 -0.04 36.28
C ARG A 714 35.00 0.25 36.28
N PRO A 715 34.20 -0.41 35.41
CA PRO A 715 32.74 -0.31 35.42
C PRO A 715 32.10 -0.67 36.77
N ASP A 716 31.06 0.06 37.18
CA ASP A 716 30.26 -0.21 38.39
C ASP A 716 29.11 -1.16 38.07
N GLU A 717 29.31 -2.43 38.41
CA GLU A 717 28.36 -3.52 38.18
C GLU A 717 27.04 -3.36 38.96
N SER A 718 27.10 -2.73 40.13
CA SER A 718 25.92 -2.58 41.01
C SER A 718 24.93 -1.56 40.47
N ARG A 719 25.46 -0.50 39.83
CA ARG A 719 24.67 0.56 39.19
C ARG A 719 24.45 0.31 37.70
N GLY A 720 25.23 -0.58 37.07
CA GLY A 720 25.21 -0.76 35.62
C GLY A 720 25.72 0.48 34.87
N THR A 721 26.74 1.15 35.45
CA THR A 721 27.28 2.42 34.96
C THR A 721 28.78 2.34 34.74
N PHE A 722 29.29 3.10 33.77
CA PHE A 722 30.75 3.29 33.60
C PHE A 722 31.06 4.67 33.04
N VAL A 723 32.32 5.08 33.16
CA VAL A 723 32.81 6.38 32.72
C VAL A 723 33.76 6.21 31.55
N LEU A 724 33.59 7.02 30.50
CA LEU A 724 34.50 7.08 29.35
C LEU A 724 35.26 8.39 29.35
N ARG A 725 36.57 8.35 29.12
CA ARG A 725 37.38 9.57 28.97
C ARG A 725 37.09 10.22 27.62
N THR A 726 36.87 11.53 27.63
CA THR A 726 36.61 12.32 26.42
C THR A 726 37.70 13.37 26.24
N PRO A 727 38.03 13.77 24.99
CA PRO A 727 39.08 14.77 24.72
C PRO A 727 38.66 16.21 25.06
N GLY A 728 37.54 16.42 25.76
CA GLY A 728 37.00 17.72 26.12
C GLY A 728 35.54 17.67 26.54
N SER A 729 34.90 18.83 26.59
CA SER A 729 33.45 18.94 26.79
C SER A 729 32.72 18.27 25.63
N VAL A 730 31.83 17.34 25.95
CA VAL A 730 31.01 16.60 24.99
C VAL A 730 29.53 16.92 25.24
N GLY A 731 28.73 16.85 24.17
CA GLY A 731 27.28 16.99 24.28
C GLY A 731 26.64 15.82 25.04
N VAL A 732 25.38 15.99 25.40
CA VAL A 732 24.57 14.92 26.01
C VAL A 732 24.17 13.91 24.94
N PHE A 733 24.45 12.65 25.21
CA PHE A 733 23.88 11.51 24.49
C PHE A 733 22.57 11.12 25.14
N ALA A 734 21.49 11.19 24.39
CA ALA A 734 20.15 10.98 24.93
C ALA A 734 19.91 9.50 25.30
N LYS A 735 18.93 9.25 26.16
CA LYS A 735 18.36 7.91 26.37
C LYS A 735 18.07 7.23 25.03
N ASN A 736 18.27 5.91 24.98
CA ASN A 736 18.24 5.05 23.80
C ASN A 736 19.42 5.18 22.83
N SER A 737 20.36 6.10 23.06
CA SER A 737 21.62 6.13 22.31
C SER A 737 22.36 4.81 22.41
N ARG A 738 23.10 4.48 21.37
CA ARG A 738 23.88 3.25 21.29
C ARG A 738 25.27 3.47 21.89
N VAL A 739 25.69 2.52 22.71
CA VAL A 739 27.06 2.40 23.20
C VAL A 739 27.61 1.04 22.80
N PHE A 740 28.81 0.99 22.25
CA PHE A 740 29.35 -0.26 21.73
C PHE A 740 30.88 -0.28 21.68
N VAL A 741 31.44 -1.49 21.74
CA VAL A 741 32.83 -1.76 21.38
C VAL A 741 32.83 -2.24 19.93
N PRO A 742 33.49 -1.54 18.99
CA PRO A 742 33.55 -1.97 17.59
C PRO A 742 34.24 -3.33 17.49
N LEU A 743 33.77 -4.17 16.56
CA LEU A 743 34.50 -5.37 16.18
C LEU A 743 35.77 -4.93 15.42
N LYS A 744 36.91 -5.54 15.74
CA LYS A 744 38.18 -5.24 15.10
C LYS A 744 38.60 -6.38 14.19
N ASP A 745 39.15 -6.05 13.02
CA ASP A 745 39.78 -7.04 12.15
C ASP A 745 41.17 -7.45 12.68
N LYS A 746 41.84 -8.36 11.98
CA LYS A 746 43.19 -8.84 12.36
C LYS A 746 44.26 -7.75 12.33
N THR A 747 43.99 -6.61 11.71
CA THR A 747 44.89 -5.45 11.62
C THR A 747 44.54 -4.35 12.64
N GLY A 748 43.50 -4.55 13.46
CA GLY A 748 43.06 -3.60 14.48
C GLY A 748 42.11 -2.51 13.96
N ASN A 749 41.67 -2.60 12.70
CA ASN A 749 40.71 -1.65 12.12
C ASN A 749 39.27 -2.02 12.51
N ASP A 750 38.40 -1.02 12.61
CA ASP A 750 36.97 -1.25 12.86
C ASP A 750 36.34 -1.98 11.67
N GLU A 751 35.64 -3.08 11.94
CA GLU A 751 34.82 -3.75 10.93
C GLU A 751 33.46 -3.06 10.78
N VAL A 752 33.02 -2.98 9.53
CA VAL A 752 31.68 -2.55 9.12
C VAL A 752 30.92 -3.72 8.52
N ILE A 753 29.60 -3.59 8.35
CA ILE A 753 28.76 -4.71 7.89
C ILE A 753 29.08 -5.16 6.46
N VAL A 754 29.70 -4.28 5.66
CA VAL A 754 30.23 -4.64 4.34
C VAL A 754 31.69 -5.08 4.52
N PRO A 755 32.06 -6.32 4.17
CA PRO A 755 33.42 -6.79 4.36
C PRO A 755 34.44 -5.88 3.67
N ARG A 756 35.57 -5.62 4.34
CA ARG A 756 36.62 -4.76 3.79
C ARG A 756 37.10 -5.18 2.38
N PRO A 757 37.30 -6.48 2.08
CA PRO A 757 37.64 -6.91 0.71
C PRO A 757 36.59 -6.54 -0.34
N VAL A 758 35.31 -6.49 0.04
CA VAL A 758 34.22 -6.05 -0.86
C VAL A 758 34.32 -4.55 -1.12
N LEU A 759 34.57 -3.75 -0.09
CA LEU A 759 34.78 -2.30 -0.22
C LEU A 759 36.03 -1.99 -1.06
N ASP A 760 37.13 -2.70 -0.82
CA ASP A 760 38.37 -2.54 -1.59
C ASP A 760 38.15 -2.97 -3.05
N PHE A 761 37.45 -4.08 -3.30
CA PHE A 761 37.08 -4.50 -4.65
C PHE A 761 36.23 -3.45 -5.36
N PHE A 762 35.24 -2.89 -4.69
CA PHE A 762 34.35 -1.86 -5.25
C PHE A 762 35.11 -0.57 -5.59
N ASN A 763 36.06 -0.14 -4.76
CA ASN A 763 36.80 1.11 -4.96
C ASN A 763 38.12 0.96 -5.74
N SER A 764 38.58 -0.27 -6.02
CA SER A 764 39.88 -0.49 -6.65
C SER A 764 39.88 -0.08 -8.12
N ALA A 765 40.72 0.89 -8.51
CA ALA A 765 40.90 1.26 -9.90
C ALA A 765 41.44 0.12 -10.79
N ALA A 766 42.05 -0.91 -10.20
CA ALA A 766 42.49 -2.10 -10.91
C ALA A 766 41.36 -3.10 -11.20
N ASN A 767 40.19 -2.94 -10.57
CA ASN A 767 39.01 -3.72 -10.86
C ASN A 767 38.25 -3.12 -12.06
N PRO A 768 38.06 -3.83 -13.18
CA PRO A 768 37.27 -3.33 -14.31
C PRO A 768 35.79 -3.08 -13.94
N ARG A 769 35.32 -3.67 -12.83
CA ARG A 769 33.98 -3.46 -12.26
C ARG A 769 33.97 -2.48 -11.08
N ASN A 770 34.98 -1.63 -10.93
CA ASN A 770 34.97 -0.63 -9.87
C ASN A 770 33.74 0.28 -9.98
N HIS A 771 33.16 0.63 -8.84
CA HIS A 771 31.94 1.42 -8.75
C HIS A 771 30.71 0.81 -9.45
N LEU A 772 30.68 -0.49 -9.71
CA LEU A 772 29.51 -1.20 -10.26
C LEU A 772 28.86 -2.10 -9.20
N PRO A 773 27.56 -2.39 -9.34
CA PRO A 773 26.87 -3.32 -8.46
C PRO A 773 27.42 -4.75 -8.59
N LEU A 774 27.24 -5.54 -7.53
CA LEU A 774 27.77 -6.88 -7.39
C LEU A 774 26.98 -7.94 -8.16
N ASN A 775 25.82 -7.61 -8.75
CA ASN A 775 25.00 -8.54 -9.52
C ASN A 775 25.85 -9.26 -10.57
N ARG A 776 25.78 -10.59 -10.56
CA ARG A 776 26.41 -11.43 -11.58
C ARG A 776 25.71 -11.27 -12.93
N ASP A 777 24.38 -11.18 -12.95
CA ASP A 777 23.61 -10.86 -14.14
C ASP A 777 23.43 -9.33 -14.25
N PRO A 778 23.96 -8.68 -15.29
CA PRO A 778 23.79 -7.24 -15.48
C PRO A 778 22.51 -6.87 -16.28
N ASP A 779 21.68 -7.84 -16.69
CA ASP A 779 20.48 -7.58 -17.48
C ASP A 779 19.39 -6.88 -16.65
N THR A 780 19.24 -5.58 -16.92
CA THR A 780 18.28 -4.70 -16.27
C THR A 780 16.99 -4.54 -17.07
N THR A 781 16.86 -5.19 -18.23
CA THR A 781 15.71 -4.99 -19.12
C THR A 781 14.46 -5.74 -18.67
N ARG A 782 14.61 -6.64 -17.70
CA ARG A 782 13.54 -7.48 -17.18
C ARG A 782 13.70 -7.64 -15.67
N PRO A 783 12.58 -7.77 -14.92
CA PRO A 783 12.63 -8.21 -13.53
C PRO A 783 13.37 -9.55 -13.42
N SER A 784 14.17 -9.70 -12.37
CA SER A 784 14.79 -10.97 -12.05
C SER A 784 13.68 -11.97 -11.69
N GLY A 785 13.51 -13.02 -12.51
CA GLY A 785 12.37 -13.92 -12.40
C GLY A 785 12.31 -14.70 -11.08
N GLN A 786 11.17 -15.37 -10.82
CA GLN A 786 10.99 -16.24 -9.65
C GLN A 786 11.86 -17.52 -9.65
N LYS A 787 12.63 -17.80 -10.71
CA LYS A 787 13.39 -19.05 -10.81
C LYS A 787 14.64 -19.01 -9.94
N GLU A 788 14.86 -20.12 -9.26
CA GLU A 788 15.85 -20.30 -8.20
C GLU A 788 17.32 -20.08 -8.66
N ALA A 789 17.59 -20.33 -9.95
CA ALA A 789 18.88 -20.11 -10.62
C ALA A 789 19.17 -18.62 -10.93
N ASP A 790 18.15 -17.77 -10.89
CA ASP A 790 18.19 -16.33 -11.12
C ASP A 790 18.35 -15.55 -9.79
N THR A 791 18.90 -16.20 -8.77
CA THR A 791 19.37 -15.45 -7.59
C THR A 791 20.44 -14.47 -8.02
N GLU A 792 20.36 -13.26 -7.48
CA GLU A 792 21.32 -12.19 -7.65
C GLU A 792 22.61 -12.51 -6.91
N LEU A 793 23.29 -13.55 -7.40
CA LEU A 793 24.57 -13.99 -6.86
C LEU A 793 25.58 -12.88 -7.11
N PRO A 794 26.48 -12.62 -6.15
CA PRO A 794 27.55 -11.67 -6.36
C PRO A 794 28.55 -12.20 -7.39
N VAL A 795 29.20 -11.28 -8.10
CA VAL A 795 30.44 -11.58 -8.83
C VAL A 795 31.53 -12.11 -7.88
N ALA A 796 32.46 -12.89 -8.43
CA ALA A 796 33.61 -13.37 -7.65
C ALA A 796 34.52 -12.21 -7.24
N ILE A 797 34.96 -12.20 -5.98
CA ILE A 797 35.87 -11.20 -5.42
C ILE A 797 37.22 -11.87 -5.16
N PRO A 798 38.31 -11.44 -5.84
CA PRO A 798 39.63 -12.07 -5.68
C PRO A 798 40.10 -12.11 -4.22
N GLY A 799 40.54 -13.29 -3.76
CA GLY A 799 41.07 -13.47 -2.40
C GLY A 799 40.02 -13.43 -1.29
N PHE A 800 38.72 -13.36 -1.62
CA PHE A 800 37.64 -13.33 -0.65
C PHE A 800 36.76 -14.59 -0.75
N ALA A 801 36.60 -15.29 0.37
CA ALA A 801 35.67 -16.41 0.47
C ALA A 801 34.25 -15.86 0.66
N LEU A 802 33.37 -16.15 -0.30
CA LEU A 802 31.96 -15.79 -0.21
C LEU A 802 31.29 -16.51 0.97
N PRO A 803 30.22 -15.94 1.56
CA PRO A 803 29.42 -16.64 2.54
C PRO A 803 28.89 -17.97 1.99
N ARG A 804 28.59 -18.93 2.89
CA ARG A 804 27.98 -20.22 2.54
C ARG A 804 26.82 -20.09 1.54
N TYR A 805 26.02 -19.03 1.70
CA TYR A 805 24.98 -18.63 0.76
C TYR A 805 25.35 -17.28 0.13
N PRO A 806 25.91 -17.26 -1.10
CA PRO A 806 26.48 -16.04 -1.68
C PRO A 806 25.52 -14.86 -1.82
N TYR A 807 24.22 -15.11 -2.00
CA TYR A 807 23.21 -14.05 -2.06
C TYR A 807 23.04 -13.28 -0.73
N GLN A 808 23.56 -13.80 0.39
CA GLN A 808 23.58 -13.11 1.68
C GLN A 808 24.76 -12.15 1.84
N LEU A 809 25.69 -12.10 0.87
CA LEU A 809 26.79 -11.14 0.90
C LEU A 809 26.23 -9.72 1.02
N VAL A 810 26.68 -8.98 2.02
CA VAL A 810 26.34 -7.56 2.19
C VAL A 810 27.27 -6.74 1.30
N GLY A 811 26.69 -5.92 0.42
CA GLY A 811 27.39 -5.10 -0.56
C GLY A 811 26.45 -4.09 -1.20
N ILE A 812 26.47 -3.97 -2.52
CA ILE A 812 25.50 -3.16 -3.28
C ILE A 812 25.06 -3.93 -4.52
N PHE A 813 23.75 -4.08 -4.68
CA PHE A 813 23.11 -4.82 -5.76
C PHE A 813 22.08 -3.93 -6.44
N GLU A 814 21.99 -3.99 -7.76
CA GLU A 814 20.98 -3.34 -8.58
C GLU A 814 19.62 -4.05 -8.42
N GLY A 815 18.55 -3.28 -8.51
CA GLY A 815 17.17 -3.73 -8.40
C GLY A 815 16.54 -3.39 -7.06
N GLY A 816 15.24 -3.07 -7.08
CA GLY A 816 14.43 -2.75 -5.90
C GLY A 816 13.41 -1.65 -6.19
N ASN A 817 12.58 -1.33 -5.21
CA ASN A 817 11.48 -0.38 -5.33
C ASN A 817 10.59 -0.64 -6.56
N HIS A 818 10.35 -1.93 -6.89
CA HIS A 818 9.60 -2.41 -8.06
C HIS A 818 10.30 -2.31 -9.42
N PHE A 819 11.55 -1.83 -9.50
CA PHE A 819 12.27 -1.70 -10.78
C PHE A 819 13.52 -2.58 -10.84
N ALA A 820 13.77 -3.15 -12.02
CA ALA A 820 14.98 -3.89 -12.34
C ALA A 820 16.24 -3.01 -12.27
N ALA A 821 16.12 -1.68 -12.46
CA ALA A 821 17.24 -0.76 -12.41
C ALA A 821 16.90 0.64 -11.92
N GLY A 822 17.94 1.37 -11.53
CA GLY A 822 17.84 2.73 -10.99
C GLY A 822 17.79 2.79 -9.46
N TYR A 823 17.49 1.66 -8.82
CA TYR A 823 17.56 1.48 -7.36
C TYR A 823 18.58 0.41 -6.98
N TYR A 824 19.10 0.54 -5.76
CA TYR A 824 20.11 -0.35 -5.20
C TYR A 824 19.74 -0.83 -3.81
N ARG A 825 20.07 -2.09 -3.53
CA ARG A 825 19.85 -2.78 -2.25
C ARG A 825 21.16 -3.38 -1.72
N ALA A 826 21.15 -3.86 -0.47
CA ALA A 826 22.37 -4.29 0.21
C ALA A 826 22.75 -5.77 0.01
N SER A 827 21.86 -6.61 -0.51
CA SER A 827 22.11 -8.03 -0.73
C SER A 827 21.36 -8.55 -1.97
N GLY A 828 21.75 -9.74 -2.44
CA GLY A 828 21.08 -10.40 -3.57
C GLY A 828 19.72 -11.02 -3.21
N GLU A 829 19.46 -11.29 -1.92
CA GLU A 829 18.17 -11.76 -1.42
C GLU A 829 17.87 -11.15 -0.05
N CYS A 830 16.59 -10.92 0.21
CA CYS A 830 16.06 -10.38 1.46
C CYS A 830 14.57 -10.74 1.58
N LYS A 831 14.00 -10.72 2.79
CA LYS A 831 12.55 -10.82 3.00
C LYS A 831 11.80 -9.70 2.28
N MET A 832 12.41 -8.52 2.17
CA MET A 832 11.85 -7.40 1.40
C MET A 832 11.81 -7.66 -0.12
N ARG A 833 12.44 -8.74 -0.61
CA ARG A 833 12.49 -9.12 -2.02
C ARG A 833 11.75 -10.44 -2.33
N GLY A 834 11.82 -11.40 -1.41
CA GLY A 834 11.44 -12.78 -1.68
C GLY A 834 10.67 -13.44 -0.54
N GLN A 835 9.71 -12.74 0.05
CA GLN A 835 8.92 -13.22 1.20
C GLN A 835 8.28 -14.59 0.93
N ASP A 836 7.78 -14.83 -0.29
CA ASP A 836 7.03 -16.04 -0.67
C ASP A 836 7.89 -17.19 -1.22
N LYS A 837 9.23 -17.09 -1.18
CA LYS A 837 10.13 -18.13 -1.68
C LYS A 837 10.27 -19.34 -0.74
N GLU A 838 9.18 -19.78 -0.10
CA GLU A 838 9.15 -20.84 0.92
C GLU A 838 9.54 -22.24 0.42
N ARG A 839 9.70 -22.46 -0.90
CA ARG A 839 9.92 -23.80 -1.46
C ARG A 839 11.25 -24.46 -1.04
N HIS A 840 12.12 -23.76 -0.31
CA HIS A 840 13.44 -24.24 0.09
C HIS A 840 13.65 -24.15 1.60
N VAL A 841 13.11 -25.13 2.35
CA VAL A 841 13.25 -25.23 3.82
C VAL A 841 14.72 -25.32 4.27
N HIS A 842 15.66 -25.53 3.34
CA HIS A 842 17.09 -25.69 3.60
C HIS A 842 17.96 -24.50 3.16
N ASP A 843 17.37 -23.42 2.65
CA ASP A 843 18.11 -22.19 2.34
C ASP A 843 17.49 -20.97 3.02
N HIS A 844 18.32 -19.93 3.23
CA HIS A 844 17.92 -18.73 3.96
C HIS A 844 17.19 -17.71 3.07
N ARG A 845 16.63 -18.12 1.92
CA ARG A 845 15.91 -17.18 1.04
C ARG A 845 14.64 -16.71 1.70
N GLY A 846 14.31 -15.43 1.55
CA GLY A 846 13.15 -14.81 2.18
C GLY A 846 13.32 -14.53 3.68
N GLU A 847 14.53 -14.69 4.23
CA GLU A 847 14.92 -14.06 5.49
C GLU A 847 15.30 -12.59 5.28
N PHE A 848 15.17 -11.76 6.32
CA PHE A 848 15.79 -10.43 6.28
C PHE A 848 17.29 -10.56 6.05
N CYS A 849 17.83 -9.74 5.14
CA CYS A 849 19.27 -9.64 4.97
C CYS A 849 19.91 -9.03 6.22
N PHE A 850 21.24 -9.12 6.34
CA PHE A 850 21.92 -8.63 7.54
C PHE A 850 21.74 -7.12 7.76
N LEU A 851 21.65 -6.31 6.68
CA LEU A 851 21.34 -4.88 6.80
C LEU A 851 19.96 -4.66 7.43
N CYS A 852 18.91 -5.31 6.90
CA CYS A 852 17.55 -5.19 7.43
C CYS A 852 17.49 -5.68 8.89
N LYS A 853 18.15 -6.79 9.23
CA LYS A 853 18.27 -7.26 10.62
C LYS A 853 18.96 -6.21 11.51
N TRP A 854 20.03 -5.58 11.02
CA TRP A 854 20.74 -4.52 11.73
C TRP A 854 19.85 -3.31 11.98
N LEU A 855 19.09 -2.86 10.98
CA LEU A 855 18.19 -1.71 11.07
C LEU A 855 17.05 -1.94 12.06
N ILE A 856 16.44 -3.14 12.05
CA ILE A 856 15.41 -3.52 13.01
C ILE A 856 15.98 -3.53 14.43
N VAL A 857 17.14 -4.16 14.63
CA VAL A 857 17.81 -4.19 15.95
C VAL A 857 18.17 -2.79 16.43
N ASN A 858 18.68 -1.93 15.57
CA ASN A 858 19.06 -0.56 15.94
C ASN A 858 17.86 0.28 16.36
N LEU A 859 16.70 0.08 15.74
CA LEU A 859 15.48 0.79 16.14
C LEU A 859 14.91 0.21 17.44
N VAL A 860 14.82 -1.12 17.55
CA VAL A 860 14.12 -1.82 18.65
C VAL A 860 14.96 -1.90 19.92
N ASP A 861 16.14 -2.50 19.84
CA ASP A 861 17.05 -2.63 20.98
C ASP A 861 18.51 -2.73 20.52
N PRO A 862 19.24 -1.60 20.45
CA PRO A 862 20.65 -1.56 20.06
C PRO A 862 21.55 -2.45 20.92
N ALA A 863 21.13 -2.85 22.12
CA ALA A 863 21.91 -3.75 22.96
C ALA A 863 22.11 -5.13 22.33
N GLN A 864 21.29 -5.54 21.36
CA GLN A 864 21.34 -6.84 20.72
C GLN A 864 22.29 -6.94 19.51
N HIS A 865 22.94 -5.84 19.09
CA HIS A 865 23.79 -5.86 17.89
C HIS A 865 24.95 -6.88 17.95
N ALA A 866 25.60 -7.04 19.11
CA ALA A 866 26.67 -8.02 19.27
C ALA A 866 26.18 -9.47 19.12
N LEU A 867 24.97 -9.76 19.62
CA LEU A 867 24.34 -11.06 19.45
C LEU A 867 23.87 -11.28 18.01
N LEU A 868 23.31 -10.25 17.37
CA LEU A 868 22.95 -10.26 15.96
C LEU A 868 24.17 -10.62 15.09
N ASP A 869 25.30 -9.94 15.32
CA ASP A 869 26.54 -10.20 14.58
C ASP A 869 27.03 -11.63 14.78
N THR A 870 27.07 -12.08 16.04
CA THR A 870 27.54 -13.43 16.39
C THR A 870 26.70 -14.51 15.70
N ARG A 871 25.37 -14.36 15.70
CA ARG A 871 24.44 -15.40 15.23
C ARG A 871 24.08 -15.34 13.76
N HIS A 872 24.02 -14.14 13.17
CA HIS A 872 23.38 -13.95 11.86
C HIS A 872 24.26 -13.24 10.83
N TYR A 873 25.47 -12.78 11.18
CA TYR A 873 26.37 -12.24 10.17
C TYR A 873 26.77 -13.33 9.16
N PRO A 874 26.64 -13.08 7.85
CA PRO A 874 26.94 -14.09 6.83
C PRO A 874 28.45 -14.37 6.80
N ARG A 875 28.82 -15.63 7.03
CA ARG A 875 30.21 -16.12 7.03
C ARG A 875 30.40 -17.24 6.01
N ALA A 876 31.64 -17.43 5.57
CA ALA A 876 32.05 -18.49 4.65
C ALA A 876 31.83 -19.89 5.24
#